data_AF-A0A537SAB6-F1
#
_entry.id   AF-A0A537SAB6-F1
#
_cell.length_a   1.000
_cell.length_b   1.000
_cell.length_c   1.000
_cell.angle_alpha   90.00
_cell.angle_beta   90.00
_cell.angle_gamma   90.00
#
_symmetry.space_group_name_H-M   'P 1'
#
loop_
_entity.id
_entity.type
_entity.pdbx_description
1 polymer ?
#
loop_
_entity_poly.entity_id
_entity_poly.type
_entity_poly.pdbx_seq_one_letter_code
_entity_poly.pdbx_strand_id
1 'polypeptide(L)'
;MAKASELTSFTKDVQGRYLCNDFSEVEAWRAEGGRPFDIIIVGGGTFGAAIAEHLWYRQRQLGGGLRTLVVEAGLFTLPEHVQNTGILGLSDPGTPFSLNPAAPQPEPPRNEVWGVPWISGLPFKGLAYTVGGRSLYWGGWSPRLLDEEMATWPATTVADLKSRYFDESSRQIGVDETNDFIFGELHRVLRRQLFDAIGSVKDVMALPSLPPSPVLKPGADPLELLGLSGPDGLSAADLLNMLKLEAPLAVQARSPHAGFFPLNKFSTVPLLMKAARTASLGNVSDGRKDFMVLPDTHVLTLAKERTAAGTWRITGVDTSRGRIDLAPGGIVIIALGTIESARIALASFDGSGLPTLPLIGKNLIAHLRSNLVIRVPRTAIPGLSPTTNELQTSALFVKGRATRQNGDLIGRFHLQIAASGGGSTVGGEDELYRKIPDIDFYDQLRSSTDTHVAFAIRGLGEMEPADPSDFGAHPSRVDLDLRTDEYGVRRASVTIAPTQRDGDLWTAMDDAVVAVAAILAPGQTIPRPAHDGLGTTHHETGTLRIDPDPTRGVADEDGRFHYTENLYAAGPALFPSIGSPNPMLTGIALSRRTGDLIMSPPPFAGDPGFEVLFDGTSLVDWSMSTIVNQPGRDDPGDFRVRRGALESRSGTDLGLLWLRRATPERYVLRLEWIMTASDDNSGIYFGFPDPRNEGYNNTAYVGVNFGFEVQIDELGRPDNAGIHRTGAIYGFKGPDLPSLTRPVGEWNAYEITVDGANITVALNGQTVNQFHFTGDPQSPRRGQPSTPQDPRFIGLQTHTGRLLFRRIQWKAL
;
A
#
# COMPACT_ATOMS: atom_id res chain seq x y z
N MET A 1 10.97 -18.15 23.64
CA MET A 1 9.58 -18.57 23.90
C MET A 1 8.71 -17.33 23.75
N ALA A 2 7.61 -17.42 23.00
CA ALA A 2 6.70 -16.28 22.84
C ALA A 2 6.27 -15.70 24.19
N LYS A 3 6.33 -14.38 24.33
CA LYS A 3 5.97 -13.68 25.58
C LYS A 3 4.48 -13.87 25.88
N ALA A 4 4.16 -14.10 27.16
CA ALA A 4 2.78 -14.14 27.63
C ALA A 4 2.19 -12.73 27.75
N SER A 5 0.87 -12.62 27.88
CA SER A 5 0.19 -11.34 28.16
C SER A 5 0.79 -10.67 29.41
N GLU A 6 1.02 -9.37 29.30
CA GLU A 6 1.66 -8.58 30.35
C GLU A 6 0.63 -8.13 31.39
N LEU A 7 1.03 -8.12 32.66
CA LEU A 7 0.27 -7.50 33.74
C LEU A 7 0.72 -6.05 33.89
N THR A 8 -0.17 -5.11 33.64
CA THR A 8 0.04 -3.69 33.94
C THR A 8 -0.38 -3.39 35.38
N SER A 9 -0.20 -2.16 35.84
CA SER A 9 -0.67 -1.71 37.15
C SER A 9 -2.19 -1.82 37.34
N PHE A 10 -2.95 -2.05 36.26
CA PHE A 10 -4.42 -2.01 36.27
C PHE A 10 -5.08 -3.20 35.55
N THR A 11 -4.47 -3.77 34.50
CA THR A 11 -5.11 -4.78 33.64
C THR A 11 -4.13 -5.82 33.11
N LYS A 12 -4.66 -6.90 32.52
CA LYS A 12 -3.89 -7.85 31.71
C LYS A 12 -4.00 -7.43 30.25
N ASP A 13 -2.88 -7.01 29.65
CA ASP A 13 -2.86 -6.63 28.24
C ASP A 13 -2.86 -7.87 27.33
N VAL A 14 -4.06 -8.33 27.01
CA VAL A 14 -4.24 -9.44 26.07
C VAL A 14 -4.13 -8.94 24.64
N GLN A 15 -4.91 -7.92 24.27
CA GLN A 15 -5.02 -7.52 22.86
C GLN A 15 -3.71 -6.94 22.32
N GLY A 16 -3.03 -6.08 23.09
CA GLY A 16 -1.74 -5.53 22.70
C GLY A 16 -0.70 -6.64 22.54
N ARG A 17 -0.62 -7.60 23.47
CA ARG A 17 0.36 -8.68 23.37
C ARG A 17 0.21 -9.58 22.14
N TYR A 18 -1.03 -9.89 21.74
CA TYR A 18 -1.29 -10.77 20.58
C TYR A 18 -1.17 -10.06 19.24
N LEU A 19 -1.18 -8.73 19.23
CA LEU A 19 -1.00 -7.92 18.03
C LEU A 19 0.44 -7.43 17.87
N CYS A 20 1.03 -6.95 18.96
CA CYS A 20 2.28 -6.21 18.97
C CYS A 20 3.47 -7.05 19.43
N ASN A 21 4.64 -6.56 19.06
CA ASN A 21 5.97 -7.10 19.37
C ASN A 21 6.83 -5.99 19.96
N ASP A 22 7.81 -6.38 20.77
CA ASP A 22 8.83 -5.45 21.24
C ASP A 22 10.14 -5.61 20.45
N PHE A 23 11.04 -4.65 20.64
CA PHE A 23 12.31 -4.60 19.91
C PHE A 23 13.18 -5.85 20.14
N SER A 24 13.10 -6.48 21.31
CA SER A 24 13.87 -7.71 21.59
C SER A 24 13.38 -8.91 20.78
N GLU A 25 12.07 -9.02 20.55
CA GLU A 25 11.52 -10.05 19.65
C GLU A 25 11.90 -9.78 18.19
N VAL A 26 11.91 -8.51 17.78
CA VAL A 26 12.31 -8.10 16.42
C VAL A 26 13.76 -8.48 16.15
N GLU A 27 14.66 -8.31 17.12
CA GLU A 27 16.09 -8.63 17.02
C GLU A 27 16.44 -10.11 17.26
N ALA A 28 15.49 -10.93 17.72
CA ALA A 28 15.73 -12.33 18.08
C ALA A 28 16.31 -13.18 16.93
N TRP A 29 16.09 -12.78 15.67
CA TRP A 29 16.61 -13.49 14.49
C TRP A 29 18.13 -13.61 14.50
N ARG A 30 18.85 -12.64 15.07
CA ARG A 30 20.32 -12.66 15.13
C ARG A 30 20.86 -13.82 15.98
N ALA A 31 20.14 -14.14 17.06
CA ALA A 31 20.56 -15.19 18.00
C ALA A 31 19.96 -16.57 17.65
N GLU A 32 18.78 -16.61 17.03
CA GLU A 32 18.04 -17.87 16.79
C GLU A 32 18.34 -18.51 15.41
N GLY A 33 19.36 -18.02 14.68
CA GLY A 33 19.61 -18.42 13.30
C GLY A 33 18.40 -18.12 12.39
N GLY A 34 17.74 -16.99 12.66
CA GLY A 34 16.71 -16.42 11.80
C GLY A 34 17.34 -15.59 10.67
N ARG A 35 16.54 -14.79 9.98
CA ARG A 35 16.98 -13.87 8.92
C ARG A 35 16.36 -12.48 9.11
N PRO A 36 16.93 -11.40 8.57
CA PRO A 36 16.29 -10.08 8.60
C PRO A 36 14.90 -10.06 7.94
N PHE A 37 14.20 -8.93 8.05
CA PHE A 37 12.88 -8.78 7.42
C PHE A 37 12.97 -8.60 5.90
N ASP A 38 12.13 -9.30 5.15
CA ASP A 38 12.03 -9.17 3.69
C ASP A 38 11.18 -7.94 3.29
N ILE A 39 10.34 -7.45 4.20
CA ILE A 39 9.46 -6.28 4.03
C ILE A 39 9.44 -5.48 5.34
N ILE A 40 9.75 -4.19 5.28
CA ILE A 40 9.55 -3.25 6.39
C ILE A 40 8.57 -2.15 5.97
N ILE A 41 7.52 -1.94 6.76
CA ILE A 41 6.50 -0.92 6.55
C ILE A 41 6.70 0.15 7.62
N VAL A 42 6.95 1.37 7.18
CA VAL A 42 7.22 2.53 8.02
C VAL A 42 5.91 3.29 8.23
N GLY A 43 5.28 3.07 9.37
CA GLY A 43 3.94 3.55 9.74
C GLY A 43 2.95 2.40 9.86
N GLY A 44 2.40 2.18 11.04
CA GLY A 44 1.30 1.25 11.33
C GLY A 44 -0.07 1.91 11.34
N GLY A 45 -0.16 3.16 10.88
CA GLY A 45 -1.41 3.87 10.64
C GLY A 45 -2.25 3.27 9.51
N THR A 46 -3.25 4.02 9.04
CA THR A 46 -4.29 3.54 8.12
C THR A 46 -3.75 2.78 6.89
N PHE A 47 -2.97 3.44 6.05
CA PHE A 47 -2.53 2.83 4.78
C PHE A 47 -1.39 1.84 4.96
N GLY A 48 -0.53 2.04 5.97
CA GLY A 48 0.51 1.08 6.35
C GLY A 48 -0.07 -0.24 6.85
N ALA A 49 -1.10 -0.19 7.70
CA ALA A 49 -1.85 -1.35 8.15
C ALA A 49 -2.56 -2.08 6.99
N ALA A 50 -3.19 -1.31 6.09
CA ALA A 50 -3.89 -1.88 4.93
C ALA A 50 -2.94 -2.61 3.96
N ILE A 51 -1.81 -2.00 3.60
CA ILE A 51 -0.82 -2.65 2.72
C ILE A 51 -0.12 -3.82 3.41
N ALA A 52 0.13 -3.75 4.72
CA ALA A 52 0.71 -4.85 5.49
C ALA A 52 -0.16 -6.11 5.44
N GLU A 53 -1.46 -5.98 5.71
CA GLU A 53 -2.40 -7.10 5.64
C GLU A 53 -2.48 -7.65 4.22
N HIS A 54 -2.55 -6.78 3.22
CA HIS A 54 -2.62 -7.20 1.82
C HIS A 54 -1.37 -7.99 1.41
N LEU A 55 -0.17 -7.47 1.68
CA LEU A 55 1.10 -8.16 1.41
C LEU A 55 1.19 -9.50 2.13
N TRP A 56 0.77 -9.57 3.39
CA TRP A 56 0.75 -10.81 4.17
C TRP A 56 -0.08 -11.91 3.50
N TYR A 57 -1.30 -11.60 3.05
CA TYR A 57 -2.13 -12.61 2.40
C TYR A 57 -1.66 -12.94 0.99
N ARG A 58 -1.15 -11.96 0.23
CA ARG A 58 -0.62 -12.20 -1.12
C ARG A 58 0.63 -13.06 -1.10
N GLN A 59 1.57 -12.81 -0.19
CA GLN A 59 2.75 -13.67 -0.06
C GLN A 59 2.39 -15.09 0.39
N ARG A 60 1.37 -15.26 1.24
CA ARG A 60 0.83 -16.58 1.61
C ARG A 60 0.20 -17.32 0.43
N GLN A 61 -0.55 -16.63 -0.43
CA GLN A 61 -1.08 -17.20 -1.69
C GLN A 61 0.05 -17.65 -2.62
N LEU A 62 1.19 -16.96 -2.60
CA LEU A 62 2.40 -17.24 -3.39
C LEU A 62 3.41 -18.14 -2.66
N GLY A 63 2.97 -18.94 -1.68
CA GLY A 63 3.79 -19.97 -1.03
C GLY A 63 4.37 -19.61 0.36
N GLY A 64 4.08 -18.43 0.91
CA GLY A 64 4.42 -18.07 2.31
C GLY A 64 5.91 -17.81 2.55
N GLY A 65 6.34 -17.44 3.76
CA GLY A 65 7.77 -17.41 4.13
C GLY A 65 8.54 -16.12 3.84
N LEU A 66 7.88 -15.00 3.53
CA LEU A 66 8.49 -13.68 3.67
C LEU A 66 8.24 -13.13 5.08
N ARG A 67 9.25 -12.51 5.70
CA ARG A 67 9.12 -11.82 6.98
C ARG A 67 8.73 -10.36 6.77
N THR A 68 7.62 -9.93 7.38
CA THR A 68 7.08 -8.57 7.32
C THR A 68 7.11 -7.92 8.70
N LEU A 69 7.61 -6.69 8.77
CA LEU A 69 7.57 -5.85 9.97
C LEU A 69 6.80 -4.57 9.70
N VAL A 70 5.84 -4.24 10.55
CA VAL A 70 5.19 -2.93 10.60
C VAL A 70 5.79 -2.16 11.78
N VAL A 71 6.35 -0.98 11.53
CA VAL A 71 6.93 -0.11 12.57
C VAL A 71 6.01 1.09 12.78
N GLU A 72 5.56 1.30 14.01
CA GLU A 72 4.63 2.39 14.39
C GLU A 72 5.25 3.23 15.51
N ALA A 73 5.17 4.56 15.36
CA ALA A 73 5.71 5.49 16.34
C ALA A 73 4.83 5.56 17.60
N GLY A 74 3.52 5.35 17.45
CA GLY A 74 2.55 5.29 18.54
C GLY A 74 2.41 3.93 19.21
N LEU A 75 1.69 3.92 20.33
CA LEU A 75 1.29 2.69 21.03
C LEU A 75 0.04 2.05 20.41
N PHE A 76 -0.24 0.80 20.77
CA PHE A 76 -1.56 0.23 20.53
C PHE A 76 -2.56 0.80 21.53
N THR A 77 -3.60 1.49 21.04
CA THR A 77 -4.56 2.21 21.90
C THR A 77 -5.95 1.60 21.89
N LEU A 78 -6.47 1.28 20.70
CA LEU A 78 -7.82 0.71 20.54
C LEU A 78 -7.79 -0.45 19.54
N PRO A 79 -8.58 -1.50 19.76
CA PRO A 79 -8.65 -2.63 18.84
C PRO A 79 -9.52 -2.37 17.61
N GLU A 80 -10.30 -1.29 17.62
CA GLU A 80 -11.30 -0.97 16.60
C GLU A 80 -11.67 0.51 16.67
N HIS A 81 -12.32 1.03 15.62
CA HIS A 81 -12.87 2.39 15.55
C HIS A 81 -13.56 2.85 16.85
N VAL A 82 -13.36 4.11 17.27
CA VAL A 82 -13.93 4.66 18.53
C VAL A 82 -15.46 4.53 18.60
N GLN A 83 -16.15 4.79 17.49
CA GLN A 83 -17.61 4.64 17.37
C GLN A 83 -18.11 3.18 17.40
N ASN A 84 -17.23 2.19 17.39
CA ASN A 84 -17.61 0.78 17.61
C ASN A 84 -17.55 0.42 19.10
N THR A 85 -17.04 1.33 19.93
CA THR A 85 -16.98 1.20 21.39
C THR A 85 -18.14 1.95 22.05
N GLY A 86 -18.10 2.14 23.37
CA GLY A 86 -18.96 3.13 24.04
C GLY A 86 -18.44 4.55 23.81
N ILE A 87 -19.16 5.56 24.29
CA ILE A 87 -18.68 6.95 24.24
C ILE A 87 -17.54 7.12 25.25
N LEU A 88 -16.30 6.96 24.80
CA LEU A 88 -15.09 7.09 25.64
C LEU A 88 -14.58 8.54 25.73
N GLY A 89 -15.12 9.46 24.93
CA GLY A 89 -14.57 10.80 24.76
C GLY A 89 -13.28 10.85 23.91
N LEU A 90 -12.88 9.72 23.32
CA LEU A 90 -11.73 9.64 22.42
C LEU A 90 -12.12 10.12 21.02
N SER A 91 -11.62 11.28 20.63
CA SER A 91 -11.88 11.94 19.34
C SER A 91 -10.68 12.79 18.94
N ASP A 92 -10.68 13.30 17.71
CA ASP A 92 -9.65 14.26 17.30
C ASP A 92 -9.77 15.57 18.12
N PRO A 93 -8.70 16.35 18.26
CA PRO A 93 -8.70 17.52 19.15
C PRO A 93 -9.71 18.56 18.68
N GLY A 94 -10.68 18.98 19.51
CA GLY A 94 -11.74 19.91 19.10
C GLY A 94 -11.22 21.19 18.43
N THR A 95 -10.14 21.77 18.96
CA THR A 95 -9.46 22.93 18.40
C THR A 95 -8.12 22.53 17.76
N PRO A 96 -7.82 22.94 16.51
CA PRO A 96 -6.52 22.70 15.91
C PRO A 96 -5.42 23.46 16.65
N PHE A 97 -4.19 22.96 16.56
CA PHE A 97 -3.05 23.48 17.30
C PHE A 97 -1.76 23.41 16.48
N SER A 98 -0.74 24.11 16.93
CA SER A 98 0.60 24.10 16.33
C SER A 98 1.58 23.45 17.29
N LEU A 99 2.66 22.88 16.73
CA LEU A 99 3.83 22.50 17.49
C LEU A 99 4.33 23.69 18.31
N ASN A 100 4.50 23.50 19.62
CA ASN A 100 5.17 24.45 20.49
C ASN A 100 6.63 24.05 20.68
N PRO A 101 7.58 24.59 19.89
CA PRO A 101 8.99 24.20 19.98
C PRO A 101 9.65 24.61 21.30
N ALA A 102 9.01 25.46 22.11
CA ALA A 102 9.50 25.86 23.42
C ALA A 102 9.03 24.93 24.55
N ALA A 103 8.08 24.02 24.29
CA ALA A 103 7.64 23.02 25.25
C ALA A 103 8.63 21.83 25.31
N PRO A 104 8.69 21.08 26.42
CA PRO A 104 9.40 19.81 26.49
C PRO A 104 8.97 18.87 25.35
N GLN A 105 9.95 18.24 24.69
CA GLN A 105 9.72 17.37 23.55
C GLN A 105 10.00 15.89 23.91
N PRO A 106 9.27 14.91 23.34
CA PRO A 106 8.08 15.11 22.52
C PRO A 106 6.95 15.77 23.32
N GLU A 107 6.14 16.61 22.67
CA GLU A 107 4.97 17.19 23.35
C GLU A 107 4.02 16.06 23.82
N PRO A 108 3.40 16.19 25.01
CA PRO A 108 2.37 15.25 25.43
C PRO A 108 1.25 15.18 24.38
N PRO A 109 0.80 13.98 24.01
CA PRO A 109 -0.26 13.83 23.02
C PRO A 109 -1.56 14.46 23.54
N ARG A 110 -2.31 15.09 22.64
CA ARG A 110 -3.67 15.58 22.92
C ARG A 110 -4.66 14.44 22.73
N ASN A 111 -5.68 14.36 23.59
CA ASN A 111 -6.68 13.29 23.54
C ASN A 111 -6.02 11.90 23.38
N GLU A 112 -5.03 11.62 24.24
CA GLU A 112 -4.23 10.39 24.30
C GLU A 112 -3.24 10.14 23.14
N VAL A 113 -3.55 10.49 21.89
CA VAL A 113 -2.73 10.05 20.74
C VAL A 113 -2.35 11.14 19.73
N TRP A 114 -2.87 12.35 19.84
CA TRP A 114 -2.76 13.34 18.76
C TRP A 114 -1.57 14.28 18.92
N GLY A 115 -0.77 14.42 17.86
CA GLY A 115 0.41 15.30 17.85
C GLY A 115 0.65 15.98 16.50
N VAL A 116 1.38 17.09 16.52
CA VAL A 116 1.82 17.84 15.33
C VAL A 116 3.36 17.91 15.38
N PRO A 117 4.09 17.04 14.64
CA PRO A 117 5.56 17.01 14.70
C PRO A 117 6.23 18.07 13.80
N TRP A 118 5.47 18.82 13.01
CA TRP A 118 5.98 19.77 12.02
C TRP A 118 5.77 21.23 12.42
N ILE A 119 6.58 22.09 11.79
CA ILE A 119 6.44 23.53 11.88
C ILE A 119 5.49 24.00 10.79
N SER A 120 4.52 24.83 11.14
CA SER A 120 3.59 25.45 10.20
C SER A 120 3.15 26.82 10.71
N GLY A 121 2.81 27.72 9.77
CA GLY A 121 2.10 28.97 10.09
C GLY A 121 0.60 28.78 10.35
N LEU A 122 0.03 27.64 9.93
CA LEU A 122 -1.35 27.24 10.18
C LEU A 122 -1.44 26.12 11.22
N PRO A 123 -2.46 26.13 12.11
CA PRO A 123 -2.69 25.06 13.06
C PRO A 123 -3.31 23.82 12.39
N PHE A 124 -3.06 22.65 12.96
CA PHE A 124 -3.54 21.36 12.49
C PHE A 124 -4.28 20.59 13.59
N LYS A 125 -5.12 19.64 13.18
CA LYS A 125 -5.66 18.63 14.11
C LYS A 125 -4.64 17.54 14.46
N GLY A 126 -3.61 17.36 13.62
CA GLY A 126 -2.46 16.51 13.86
C GLY A 126 -2.59 15.07 13.34
N LEU A 127 -1.57 14.27 13.62
CA LEU A 127 -1.56 12.83 13.39
C LEU A 127 -1.99 12.09 14.66
N ALA A 128 -2.70 10.98 14.49
CA ALA A 128 -2.95 10.02 15.57
C ALA A 128 -1.78 9.04 15.63
N TYR A 129 -0.93 9.17 16.65
CA TYR A 129 0.18 8.27 16.96
C TYR A 129 -0.36 7.03 17.67
N THR A 130 -0.88 6.10 16.88
CA THR A 130 -1.38 4.82 17.36
C THR A 130 -1.47 3.83 16.21
N VAL A 131 -1.41 2.53 16.53
CA VAL A 131 -1.67 1.46 15.54
C VAL A 131 -3.06 1.67 14.93
N GLY A 132 -3.16 1.69 13.60
CA GLY A 132 -4.37 2.02 12.85
C GLY A 132 -4.54 3.51 12.51
N GLY A 133 -3.86 4.40 13.24
CA GLY A 133 -3.82 5.83 13.00
C GLY A 133 -5.21 6.47 12.91
N ARG A 134 -5.38 7.39 11.95
CA ARG A 134 -6.63 8.16 11.77
C ARG A 134 -7.85 7.31 11.39
N SER A 135 -7.66 6.07 10.93
CA SER A 135 -8.77 5.14 10.66
C SER A 135 -9.56 4.74 11.91
N LEU A 136 -9.05 5.02 13.11
CA LEU A 136 -9.79 4.81 14.35
C LEU A 136 -10.81 5.91 14.65
N TYR A 137 -10.76 7.04 13.94
CA TYR A 137 -11.49 8.28 14.30
C TYR A 137 -12.25 8.93 13.14
N TRP A 138 -12.08 8.46 11.91
CA TRP A 138 -12.62 9.05 10.69
C TRP A 138 -14.15 8.89 10.53
N GLY A 139 -14.73 9.63 9.58
CA GLY A 139 -16.19 9.70 9.41
C GLY A 139 -16.84 8.54 8.64
N GLY A 140 -16.07 7.66 8.00
CA GLY A 140 -16.58 6.58 7.15
C GLY A 140 -16.89 6.96 5.70
N TRP A 141 -16.88 8.25 5.34
CA TRP A 141 -17.15 8.72 3.97
C TRP A 141 -16.13 8.19 2.96
N SER A 142 -16.62 7.44 1.98
CA SER A 142 -15.80 6.70 1.02
C SER A 142 -16.29 6.82 -0.44
N PRO A 143 -16.53 8.04 -0.95
CA PRO A 143 -16.89 8.23 -2.35
C PRO A 143 -15.75 7.84 -3.30
N ARG A 144 -16.12 7.39 -4.51
CA ARG A 144 -15.16 7.12 -5.59
C ARG A 144 -14.79 8.42 -6.32
N LEU A 145 -13.54 8.49 -6.79
CA LEU A 145 -13.12 9.48 -7.78
C LEU A 145 -13.82 9.24 -9.11
N LEU A 146 -14.16 10.33 -9.79
CA LEU A 146 -14.62 10.33 -11.16
C LEU A 146 -13.43 10.26 -12.13
N ASP A 147 -13.71 9.82 -13.35
CA ASP A 147 -12.71 9.81 -14.44
C ASP A 147 -12.08 11.20 -14.64
N GLU A 148 -12.89 12.25 -14.58
CA GLU A 148 -12.42 13.62 -14.74
C GLU A 148 -11.55 14.13 -13.57
N GLU A 149 -11.67 13.54 -12.37
CA GLU A 149 -10.86 13.87 -11.19
C GLU A 149 -9.51 13.13 -11.19
N MET A 150 -9.42 12.01 -11.94
CA MET A 150 -8.19 11.23 -12.14
C MET A 150 -7.53 11.52 -13.50
N ALA A 151 -7.93 12.56 -14.23
CA ALA A 151 -7.45 12.81 -15.59
C ALA A 151 -5.92 13.04 -15.68
N THR A 152 -5.28 13.47 -14.59
CA THR A 152 -3.82 13.68 -14.50
C THR A 152 -3.06 12.48 -13.95
N TRP A 153 -3.75 11.40 -13.59
CA TRP A 153 -3.14 10.19 -13.06
C TRP A 153 -2.58 9.32 -14.19
N PRO A 154 -1.59 8.45 -13.92
CA PRO A 154 -1.13 7.47 -14.91
C PRO A 154 -2.28 6.60 -15.41
N ALA A 155 -2.42 6.46 -16.73
CA ALA A 155 -3.57 5.83 -17.36
C ALA A 155 -3.74 4.35 -16.94
N THR A 156 -2.64 3.62 -16.77
CA THR A 156 -2.62 2.23 -16.29
C THR A 156 -3.15 2.14 -14.86
N THR A 157 -2.75 3.07 -13.98
CA THR A 157 -3.25 3.16 -12.61
C THR A 157 -4.76 3.39 -12.60
N VAL A 158 -5.27 4.33 -13.40
CA VAL A 158 -6.73 4.59 -13.49
C VAL A 158 -7.49 3.36 -14.00
N ALA A 159 -6.97 2.68 -15.02
CA ALA A 159 -7.57 1.46 -15.57
C ALA A 159 -7.66 0.34 -14.52
N ASP A 160 -6.59 0.12 -13.75
CA ASP A 160 -6.54 -0.88 -12.69
C ASP A 160 -7.49 -0.55 -11.53
N LEU A 161 -7.53 0.72 -11.10
CA LEU A 161 -8.43 1.19 -10.06
C LEU A 161 -9.90 0.94 -10.43
N LYS A 162 -10.28 1.29 -11.66
CA LYS A 162 -11.65 1.14 -12.16
C LYS A 162 -12.05 -0.32 -12.41
N SER A 163 -11.16 -1.12 -12.98
CA SER A 163 -11.48 -2.50 -13.36
C SER A 163 -11.54 -3.45 -12.17
N ARG A 164 -10.88 -3.10 -11.05
CA ARG A 164 -10.71 -4.03 -9.93
C ARG A 164 -10.65 -3.38 -8.55
N TYR A 165 -9.74 -2.44 -8.34
CA TYR A 165 -9.36 -2.08 -6.96
C TYR A 165 -10.39 -1.21 -6.23
N PHE A 166 -11.19 -0.40 -6.92
CA PHE A 166 -12.30 0.29 -6.26
C PHE A 166 -13.36 -0.69 -5.74
N ASP A 167 -13.71 -1.72 -6.51
CA ASP A 167 -14.70 -2.71 -6.09
C ASP A 167 -14.18 -3.60 -4.96
N GLU A 168 -12.93 -4.06 -5.03
CA GLU A 168 -12.32 -4.81 -3.93
C GLU A 168 -12.20 -3.97 -2.65
N SER A 169 -11.85 -2.70 -2.77
CA SER A 169 -11.72 -1.80 -1.62
C SER A 169 -13.07 -1.45 -1.03
N SER A 170 -14.10 -1.21 -1.86
CA SER A 170 -15.48 -1.00 -1.38
C SER A 170 -15.95 -2.18 -0.55
N ARG A 171 -15.70 -3.42 -0.99
CA ARG A 171 -15.97 -4.64 -0.20
C ARG A 171 -15.16 -4.70 1.10
N GLN A 172 -13.87 -4.39 1.02
CA GLN A 172 -12.98 -4.48 2.19
C GLN A 172 -13.41 -3.54 3.32
N ILE A 173 -13.88 -2.33 2.97
CA ILE A 173 -14.27 -1.31 3.95
C ILE A 173 -15.78 -1.24 4.17
N GLY A 174 -16.57 -2.04 3.45
CA GLY A 174 -18.02 -2.20 3.65
C GLY A 174 -18.91 -1.13 3.01
N VAL A 175 -18.44 -0.46 1.96
CA VAL A 175 -19.15 0.66 1.27
C VAL A 175 -20.14 0.18 0.21
N ASP A 176 -20.05 -1.07 -0.22
CA ASP A 176 -20.95 -1.68 -1.21
C ASP A 176 -22.16 -2.37 -0.58
N GLU A 177 -22.41 -2.13 0.71
CA GLU A 177 -23.60 -2.58 1.43
C GLU A 177 -24.49 -1.39 1.80
N THR A 178 -25.80 -1.62 1.89
CA THR A 178 -26.74 -0.58 2.34
C THR A 178 -26.49 -0.26 3.81
N ASN A 179 -26.48 1.04 4.14
CA ASN A 179 -26.39 1.51 5.52
C ASN A 179 -27.70 1.21 6.26
N ASP A 180 -27.77 0.05 6.89
CA ASP A 180 -28.93 -0.50 7.60
C ASP A 180 -29.40 0.30 8.83
N PHE A 181 -28.73 1.40 9.17
CA PHE A 181 -29.13 2.39 10.17
C PHE A 181 -29.67 3.69 9.57
N ILE A 182 -29.46 3.93 8.28
CA ILE A 182 -29.93 5.11 7.55
C ILE A 182 -31.19 4.73 6.78
N PHE A 183 -32.31 4.67 7.50
CA PHE A 183 -33.59 4.27 6.93
C PHE A 183 -34.74 4.98 7.65
N GLY A 184 -35.94 4.77 7.13
CA GLY A 184 -37.18 5.30 7.71
C GLY A 184 -37.63 6.63 7.11
N GLU A 185 -38.61 7.23 7.77
CA GLU A 185 -39.34 8.40 7.26
C GLU A 185 -38.41 9.58 6.98
N LEU A 186 -37.55 9.96 7.93
CA LEU A 186 -36.63 11.09 7.79
C LEU A 186 -35.76 10.94 6.54
N HIS A 187 -35.06 9.82 6.42
CA HIS A 187 -34.16 9.60 5.30
C HIS A 187 -34.90 9.57 3.96
N ARG A 188 -36.03 8.84 3.88
CA ARG A 188 -36.85 8.74 2.66
C ARG A 188 -37.36 10.12 2.20
N VAL A 189 -37.86 10.93 3.12
CA VAL A 189 -38.41 12.26 2.81
C VAL A 189 -37.31 13.22 2.37
N LEU A 190 -36.19 13.29 3.11
CA LEU A 190 -35.09 14.18 2.74
C LEU A 190 -34.47 13.79 1.39
N ARG A 191 -34.28 12.48 1.14
CA ARG A 191 -33.78 11.99 -0.15
C ARG A 191 -34.71 12.34 -1.29
N ARG A 192 -36.03 12.18 -1.11
CA ARG A 192 -37.01 12.51 -2.14
C ARG A 192 -37.05 14.01 -2.44
N GLN A 193 -37.11 14.85 -1.40
CA GLN A 193 -37.06 16.31 -1.58
C GLN A 193 -35.80 16.76 -2.30
N LEU A 194 -34.65 16.18 -1.92
CA LEU A 194 -33.39 16.46 -2.60
C LEU A 194 -33.45 16.02 -4.07
N PHE A 195 -33.86 14.79 -4.35
CA PHE A 195 -33.99 14.26 -5.71
C PHE A 195 -34.86 15.16 -6.61
N ASP A 196 -36.01 15.60 -6.11
CA ASP A 196 -36.96 16.39 -6.89
C ASP A 196 -36.44 17.81 -7.23
N ALA A 197 -35.55 18.38 -6.39
CA ALA A 197 -35.11 19.77 -6.53
C ALA A 197 -33.63 19.96 -6.90
N ILE A 198 -32.77 18.94 -6.74
CA ILE A 198 -31.31 19.08 -6.84
C ILE A 198 -30.83 19.54 -8.22
N GLY A 199 -31.56 19.19 -9.29
CA GLY A 199 -31.25 19.62 -10.65
C GLY A 199 -31.34 21.13 -10.88
N SER A 200 -31.94 21.88 -9.95
CA SER A 200 -32.01 23.35 -9.99
C SER A 200 -30.84 24.04 -9.28
N VAL A 201 -30.02 23.30 -8.53
CA VAL A 201 -28.89 23.87 -7.79
C VAL A 201 -27.73 24.11 -8.74
N LYS A 202 -27.27 25.36 -8.79
CA LYS A 202 -26.12 25.76 -9.61
C LYS A 202 -24.88 24.94 -9.23
N ASP A 203 -24.08 24.58 -10.22
CA ASP A 203 -22.82 23.85 -10.09
C ASP A 203 -22.96 22.45 -9.48
N VAL A 204 -24.17 21.95 -9.20
CA VAL A 204 -24.40 20.54 -8.86
C VAL A 204 -24.46 19.69 -10.13
N MET A 205 -23.79 18.54 -10.10
CA MET A 205 -23.75 17.61 -11.24
C MET A 205 -25.09 16.92 -11.43
N ALA A 206 -25.53 16.81 -12.68
CA ALA A 206 -26.75 16.07 -13.00
C ALA A 206 -26.60 14.58 -12.63
N LEU A 207 -27.56 14.03 -11.87
CA LEU A 207 -27.52 12.63 -11.42
C LEU A 207 -27.28 11.61 -12.55
N PRO A 208 -27.87 11.74 -13.76
CA PRO A 208 -27.58 10.83 -14.86
C PRO A 208 -26.10 10.78 -15.29
N SER A 209 -25.33 11.83 -15.05
CA SER A 209 -23.90 11.90 -15.38
C SER A 209 -22.97 11.23 -14.36
N LEU A 210 -23.48 10.94 -13.16
CA LEU A 210 -22.72 10.29 -12.10
C LEU A 210 -22.72 8.76 -12.28
N PRO A 211 -21.65 8.07 -11.83
CA PRO A 211 -21.59 6.61 -11.86
C PRO A 211 -22.73 5.98 -11.04
N PRO A 212 -23.07 4.70 -11.29
CA PRO A 212 -24.00 3.97 -10.44
C PRO A 212 -23.56 3.95 -8.97
N SER A 213 -24.53 3.87 -8.07
CA SER A 213 -24.28 3.73 -6.64
C SER A 213 -23.51 2.44 -6.33
N PRO A 214 -22.52 2.45 -5.41
CA PRO A 214 -21.72 1.26 -5.10
C PRO A 214 -22.55 0.11 -4.51
N VAL A 215 -23.72 0.39 -3.93
CA VAL A 215 -24.64 -0.64 -3.40
C VAL A 215 -25.45 -1.35 -4.50
N LEU A 216 -25.45 -0.82 -5.72
CA LEU A 216 -26.21 -1.39 -6.84
C LEU A 216 -25.45 -2.59 -7.43
N LYS A 217 -25.76 -3.79 -6.92
CA LYS A 217 -25.23 -5.06 -7.42
C LYS A 217 -26.06 -5.58 -8.60
N PRO A 218 -25.48 -6.38 -9.53
CA PRO A 218 -26.26 -7.01 -10.61
C PRO A 218 -27.46 -7.80 -10.07
N GLY A 219 -28.66 -7.49 -10.57
CA GLY A 219 -29.90 -8.14 -10.15
C GLY A 219 -30.56 -7.58 -8.88
N ALA A 220 -29.97 -6.56 -8.24
CA ALA A 220 -30.59 -5.89 -7.09
C ALA A 220 -31.84 -5.09 -7.52
N ASP A 221 -32.87 -5.08 -6.67
CA ASP A 221 -34.06 -4.25 -6.85
C ASP A 221 -33.83 -2.84 -6.29
N PRO A 222 -33.85 -1.78 -7.13
CA PRO A 222 -33.70 -0.41 -6.65
C PRO A 222 -34.77 -0.02 -5.61
N LEU A 223 -35.99 -0.56 -5.68
CA LEU A 223 -37.04 -0.25 -4.70
C LEU A 223 -36.67 -0.74 -3.30
N GLU A 224 -36.13 -1.97 -3.21
CA GLU A 224 -35.66 -2.55 -1.96
C GLU A 224 -34.49 -1.73 -1.38
N LEU A 225 -33.49 -1.41 -2.22
CA LEU A 225 -32.33 -0.61 -1.80
C LEU A 225 -32.74 0.80 -1.33
N LEU A 226 -33.77 1.37 -1.93
CA LEU A 226 -34.32 2.67 -1.52
C LEU A 226 -35.29 2.55 -0.33
N GLY A 227 -35.69 1.36 0.10
CA GLY A 227 -36.69 1.18 1.14
C GLY A 227 -38.08 1.72 0.74
N LEU A 228 -38.47 1.56 -0.52
CA LEU A 228 -39.76 1.98 -1.05
C LEU A 228 -40.70 0.77 -1.26
N SER A 229 -41.98 0.95 -0.96
CA SER A 229 -43.02 -0.07 -1.21
C SER A 229 -43.52 -0.09 -2.67
N GLY A 230 -43.14 0.91 -3.46
CA GLY A 230 -43.53 1.06 -4.86
C GLY A 230 -42.83 2.27 -5.49
N PRO A 231 -42.97 2.48 -6.81
CA PRO A 231 -42.21 3.51 -7.53
C PRO A 231 -42.67 4.95 -7.27
N ASP A 232 -43.85 5.19 -6.68
CA ASP A 232 -44.35 6.54 -6.36
C ASP A 232 -44.22 7.56 -7.52
N GLY A 233 -44.58 7.10 -8.73
CA GLY A 233 -44.54 7.90 -9.96
C GLY A 233 -43.16 8.03 -10.63
N LEU A 234 -42.11 7.43 -10.04
CA LEU A 234 -40.75 7.43 -10.59
C LEU A 234 -40.56 6.34 -11.65
N SER A 235 -39.83 6.65 -12.71
CA SER A 235 -39.37 5.64 -13.66
C SER A 235 -38.25 4.77 -13.06
N ALA A 236 -37.94 3.64 -13.70
CA ALA A 236 -36.79 2.83 -13.29
C ALA A 236 -35.47 3.63 -13.33
N ALA A 237 -35.31 4.55 -14.30
CA ALA A 237 -34.13 5.40 -14.39
C ALA A 237 -34.07 6.41 -13.23
N ASP A 238 -35.22 6.92 -12.80
CA ASP A 238 -35.31 7.85 -11.67
C ASP A 238 -34.93 7.15 -10.36
N LEU A 239 -35.38 5.92 -10.13
CA LEU A 239 -34.99 5.12 -8.97
C LEU A 239 -33.46 4.92 -8.93
N LEU A 240 -32.85 4.57 -10.08
CA LEU A 240 -31.40 4.41 -10.20
C LEU A 240 -30.64 5.73 -9.98
N ASN A 241 -31.19 6.86 -10.43
CA ASN A 241 -30.59 8.18 -10.21
C ASN A 241 -30.75 8.63 -8.75
N MET A 242 -31.88 8.32 -8.11
CA MET A 242 -32.10 8.64 -6.70
C MET A 242 -31.13 7.87 -5.79
N LEU A 243 -30.78 6.63 -6.13
CA LEU A 243 -29.74 5.85 -5.43
C LEU A 243 -28.35 6.53 -5.42
N LYS A 244 -28.07 7.44 -6.35
CA LYS A 244 -26.79 8.17 -6.41
C LYS A 244 -26.68 9.27 -5.35
N LEU A 245 -27.78 9.59 -4.67
CA LEU A 245 -27.81 10.48 -3.50
C LEU A 245 -27.51 9.76 -2.19
N GLU A 246 -27.46 8.41 -2.19
CA GLU A 246 -27.07 7.64 -1.01
C GLU A 246 -25.62 7.93 -0.63
N ALA A 247 -25.38 8.07 0.68
CA ALA A 247 -24.04 8.29 1.19
C ALA A 247 -23.19 7.01 1.06
N PRO A 248 -22.04 7.06 0.36
CA PRO A 248 -21.10 5.94 0.33
C PRO A 248 -20.32 5.90 1.64
N LEU A 249 -20.76 5.06 2.59
CA LEU A 249 -20.23 5.01 3.95
C LEU A 249 -19.66 3.62 4.26
N ALA A 250 -18.50 3.62 4.92
CA ALA A 250 -17.84 2.43 5.44
C ALA A 250 -18.38 2.07 6.85
N VAL A 251 -19.71 1.94 6.97
CA VAL A 251 -20.42 1.83 8.25
C VAL A 251 -21.51 0.76 8.16
N GLN A 252 -21.55 -0.20 9.09
CA GLN A 252 -22.51 -1.32 9.11
C GLN A 252 -23.09 -1.55 10.52
N ALA A 253 -24.36 -1.22 10.77
CA ALA A 253 -24.92 -1.20 12.13
C ALA A 253 -25.47 -2.54 12.65
N ARG A 254 -25.80 -3.50 11.78
CA ARG A 254 -26.25 -4.85 12.18
C ARG A 254 -25.18 -5.87 11.88
N SER A 255 -25.02 -6.75 12.85
CA SER A 255 -24.25 -7.96 12.66
C SER A 255 -24.95 -8.85 11.62
N PRO A 256 -24.22 -9.51 10.70
CA PRO A 256 -24.80 -10.43 9.73
C PRO A 256 -25.49 -11.64 10.40
N HIS A 257 -25.18 -11.92 11.68
CA HIS A 257 -25.75 -13.02 12.45
C HIS A 257 -25.98 -12.64 13.93
N ALA A 258 -26.98 -13.25 14.58
CA ALA A 258 -27.21 -13.08 16.01
C ALA A 258 -26.00 -13.58 16.84
N GLY A 259 -25.58 -12.82 17.84
CA GLY A 259 -24.44 -13.16 18.72
C GLY A 259 -23.06 -12.68 18.24
N PHE A 260 -23.00 -11.93 17.13
CA PHE A 260 -21.76 -11.34 16.60
C PHE A 260 -21.75 -9.82 16.81
N PHE A 261 -20.55 -9.24 16.91
CA PHE A 261 -20.37 -7.78 16.99
C PHE A 261 -20.61 -7.16 15.60
N PRO A 262 -21.41 -6.07 15.49
CA PRO A 262 -21.53 -5.36 14.24
C PRO A 262 -20.21 -4.63 13.92
N LEU A 263 -19.80 -4.64 12.65
CA LEU A 263 -18.62 -3.90 12.17
C LEU A 263 -19.03 -2.44 11.94
N ASN A 264 -19.38 -1.73 13.02
CA ASN A 264 -20.10 -0.46 12.93
C ASN A 264 -19.40 0.56 12.03
N LYS A 265 -18.09 0.78 12.16
CA LYS A 265 -17.31 1.63 11.26
C LYS A 265 -15.95 0.99 11.03
N PHE A 266 -15.51 0.97 9.78
CA PHE A 266 -14.25 0.35 9.42
C PHE A 266 -13.06 1.05 10.10
N SER A 267 -12.12 0.28 10.64
CA SER A 267 -10.74 0.71 10.90
C SER A 267 -9.76 -0.34 10.41
N THR A 268 -8.47 0.01 10.34
CA THR A 268 -7.45 -0.92 9.83
C THR A 268 -6.79 -1.77 10.91
N VAL A 269 -7.09 -1.55 12.21
CA VAL A 269 -6.55 -2.36 13.31
C VAL A 269 -6.97 -3.84 13.21
N PRO A 270 -8.26 -4.17 12.93
CA PRO A 270 -8.68 -5.55 12.71
C PRO A 270 -7.91 -6.25 11.59
N LEU A 271 -7.48 -5.52 10.55
CA LEU A 271 -6.67 -6.09 9.46
C LEU A 271 -5.31 -6.57 9.98
N LEU A 272 -4.64 -5.75 10.79
CA LEU A 272 -3.37 -6.14 11.43
C LEU A 272 -3.57 -7.28 12.43
N MET A 273 -4.63 -7.26 13.24
CA MET A 273 -4.94 -8.36 14.17
C MET A 273 -5.16 -9.67 13.41
N LYS A 274 -5.87 -9.63 12.28
CA LYS A 274 -6.10 -10.78 11.41
C LYS A 274 -4.77 -11.29 10.81
N ALA A 275 -3.88 -10.41 10.36
CA ALA A 275 -2.56 -10.78 9.84
C ALA A 275 -1.67 -11.39 10.94
N ALA A 276 -1.51 -10.71 12.08
CA ALA A 276 -0.70 -11.18 13.22
C ALA A 276 -1.21 -12.52 13.78
N ARG A 277 -2.54 -12.69 13.92
CA ARG A 277 -3.15 -13.94 14.40
C ARG A 277 -2.95 -15.10 13.43
N THR A 278 -3.02 -14.85 12.13
CA THR A 278 -2.78 -15.93 11.16
C THR A 278 -1.29 -16.27 11.05
N ALA A 279 -0.40 -15.31 11.29
CA ALA A 279 1.04 -15.55 11.37
C ALA A 279 1.44 -16.34 12.63
N SER A 280 0.76 -16.13 13.76
CA SER A 280 1.08 -16.81 15.03
C SER A 280 0.78 -18.32 15.04
N LEU A 281 -0.03 -18.80 14.10
CA LEU A 281 -0.27 -20.24 13.88
C LEU A 281 0.92 -20.94 13.19
N GLY A 282 1.90 -20.19 12.69
CA GLY A 282 3.10 -20.70 12.02
C GLY A 282 4.28 -20.88 12.97
N ASN A 283 5.38 -20.18 12.69
CA ASN A 283 6.61 -20.28 13.47
C ASN A 283 6.45 -19.67 14.87
N VAL A 284 6.78 -20.45 15.90
CA VAL A 284 6.67 -20.05 17.32
C VAL A 284 7.91 -19.33 17.85
N SER A 285 9.02 -19.31 17.10
CA SER A 285 10.25 -18.59 17.47
C SER A 285 10.23 -17.17 16.91
N ASP A 286 10.59 -16.20 17.73
CA ASP A 286 10.50 -14.77 17.40
C ASP A 286 11.40 -14.42 16.21
N GLY A 287 12.59 -15.02 16.15
CA GLY A 287 13.52 -14.85 15.04
C GLY A 287 13.03 -15.40 13.69
N ARG A 288 11.93 -16.15 13.68
CA ARG A 288 11.33 -16.78 12.50
C ARG A 288 9.87 -16.41 12.28
N LYS A 289 9.30 -15.51 13.09
CA LYS A 289 7.95 -14.96 12.87
C LYS A 289 7.92 -14.24 11.52
N ASP A 290 6.90 -14.57 10.72
CA ASP A 290 6.77 -14.02 9.37
C ASP A 290 5.99 -12.69 9.33
N PHE A 291 5.32 -12.31 10.42
CA PHE A 291 4.62 -11.02 10.52
C PHE A 291 4.72 -10.47 11.94
N MET A 292 5.14 -9.21 12.07
CA MET A 292 5.34 -8.53 13.35
C MET A 292 4.87 -7.07 13.27
N VAL A 293 4.37 -6.55 14.38
CA VAL A 293 3.99 -5.14 14.55
C VAL A 293 4.77 -4.57 15.72
N LEU A 294 5.65 -3.60 15.48
CA LEU A 294 6.49 -2.96 16.47
C LEU A 294 5.97 -1.54 16.75
N PRO A 295 5.13 -1.33 17.78
CA PRO A 295 4.72 -0.01 18.24
C PRO A 295 5.84 0.71 19.00
N ASP A 296 5.59 1.97 19.37
CA ASP A 296 6.46 2.82 20.20
C ASP A 296 7.91 2.90 19.69
N THR A 297 8.03 2.98 18.36
CA THR A 297 9.31 3.01 17.65
C THR A 297 9.25 4.04 16.52
N HIS A 298 9.92 5.17 16.71
CA HIS A 298 9.95 6.26 15.74
C HIS A 298 11.03 5.98 14.68
N VAL A 299 10.67 5.97 13.40
CA VAL A 299 11.64 5.85 12.31
C VAL A 299 12.28 7.22 12.05
N LEU A 300 13.61 7.28 12.16
CA LEU A 300 14.40 8.51 12.10
C LEU A 300 14.87 8.82 10.68
N THR A 301 15.46 7.82 10.01
CA THR A 301 15.92 7.89 8.61
C THR A 301 15.98 6.48 7.99
N LEU A 302 16.14 6.41 6.68
CA LEU A 302 16.40 5.17 5.96
C LEU A 302 17.90 4.98 5.72
N ALA A 303 18.44 3.85 6.19
CA ALA A 303 19.81 3.47 5.91
C ALA A 303 19.92 3.06 4.42
N LYS A 304 20.90 3.62 3.71
CA LYS A 304 20.98 3.47 2.25
C LYS A 304 22.41 3.45 1.75
N GLU A 305 22.59 2.86 0.57
CA GLU A 305 23.85 2.82 -0.15
C GLU A 305 23.64 3.08 -1.64
N ARG A 306 24.70 3.50 -2.32
CA ARG A 306 24.70 3.69 -3.76
C ARG A 306 25.16 2.41 -4.43
N THR A 307 24.36 1.89 -5.35
CA THR A 307 24.65 0.64 -6.06
C THR A 307 25.65 0.89 -7.18
N ALA A 308 26.24 -0.19 -7.70
CA ALA A 308 27.10 -0.13 -8.88
C ALA A 308 26.34 0.32 -10.15
N ALA A 309 25.01 0.20 -10.18
CA ALA A 309 24.17 0.73 -11.25
C ALA A 309 23.89 2.24 -11.11
N GLY A 310 24.37 2.88 -10.03
CA GLY A 310 24.19 4.31 -9.77
C GLY A 310 22.85 4.67 -9.14
N THR A 311 21.99 3.69 -8.84
CA THR A 311 20.73 3.81 -8.10
C THR A 311 20.97 3.78 -6.59
N TRP A 312 19.91 4.04 -5.81
CA TRP A 312 19.93 3.90 -4.36
C TRP A 312 19.25 2.61 -3.90
N ARG A 313 19.86 1.95 -2.92
CA ARG A 313 19.29 0.79 -2.23
C ARG A 313 19.12 1.10 -0.76
N ILE A 314 17.96 0.76 -0.20
CA ILE A 314 17.72 0.80 1.24
C ILE A 314 18.22 -0.50 1.86
N THR A 315 19.01 -0.40 2.92
CA THR A 315 19.63 -1.53 3.63
C THR A 315 19.07 -1.73 5.05
N GLY A 316 18.20 -0.82 5.50
CA GLY A 316 17.56 -0.89 6.81
C GLY A 316 16.81 0.39 7.15
N VAL A 317 16.22 0.42 8.34
CA VAL A 317 15.57 1.60 8.91
C VAL A 317 16.23 1.96 10.24
N ASP A 318 16.63 3.22 10.40
CA ASP A 318 17.19 3.72 11.66
C ASP A 318 16.05 4.25 12.52
N THR A 319 15.94 3.77 13.76
CA THR A 319 14.81 4.08 14.65
C THR A 319 15.27 4.62 16.00
N SER A 320 14.34 5.19 16.78
CA SER A 320 14.57 5.62 18.17
C SER A 320 14.97 4.48 19.11
N ARG A 321 14.79 3.22 18.70
CA ARG A 321 15.15 2.01 19.46
C ARG A 321 16.40 1.30 18.94
N GLY A 322 16.96 1.76 17.82
CA GLY A 322 18.09 1.13 17.12
C GLY A 322 17.81 0.86 15.65
N ARG A 323 18.83 0.40 14.92
CA ARG A 323 18.71 0.05 13.50
C ARG A 323 18.05 -1.31 13.33
N ILE A 324 17.13 -1.41 12.37
CA ILE A 324 16.51 -2.66 11.93
C ILE A 324 17.01 -2.95 10.51
N ASP A 325 17.73 -4.06 10.35
CA ASP A 325 18.32 -4.43 9.06
C ASP A 325 17.27 -5.00 8.10
N LEU A 326 17.44 -4.67 6.82
CA LEU A 326 16.65 -5.22 5.74
C LEU A 326 17.34 -6.45 5.14
N ALA A 327 16.57 -7.47 4.76
CA ALA A 327 17.12 -8.60 4.03
C ALA A 327 17.74 -8.12 2.70
N PRO A 328 18.77 -8.78 2.15
CA PRO A 328 19.44 -8.34 0.93
C PRO A 328 18.50 -8.15 -0.25
N GLY A 329 17.48 -8.98 -0.43
CA GLY A 329 16.41 -8.80 -1.43
C GLY A 329 15.17 -8.07 -0.92
N GLY A 330 15.21 -7.47 0.26
CA GLY A 330 14.07 -6.90 0.95
C GLY A 330 13.64 -5.53 0.41
N ILE A 331 12.46 -5.08 0.83
CA ILE A 331 11.87 -3.77 0.44
C ILE A 331 11.45 -2.96 1.67
N VAL A 332 11.37 -1.64 1.49
CA VAL A 332 10.81 -0.71 2.47
C VAL A 332 9.63 0.05 1.87
N ILE A 333 8.57 0.26 2.66
CA ILE A 333 7.36 1.00 2.25
C ILE A 333 7.12 2.15 3.25
N ILE A 334 7.11 3.40 2.77
CA ILE A 334 6.78 4.58 3.58
C ILE A 334 5.26 4.80 3.62
N ALA A 335 4.67 4.90 4.82
CA ALA A 335 3.24 5.04 5.06
C ALA A 335 2.87 5.84 6.33
N LEU A 336 3.62 6.89 6.68
CA LEU A 336 3.50 7.68 7.94
C LEU A 336 2.38 8.76 7.93
N GLY A 337 1.60 8.84 6.85
CA GLY A 337 0.77 10.01 6.54
C GLY A 337 1.54 11.00 5.66
N THR A 338 0.82 11.86 4.94
CA THR A 338 1.35 12.61 3.79
C THR A 338 2.56 13.51 4.13
N ILE A 339 2.47 14.30 5.20
CA ILE A 339 3.55 15.22 5.59
C ILE A 339 4.77 14.45 6.09
N GLU A 340 4.58 13.51 7.02
CA GLU A 340 5.69 12.74 7.60
C GLU A 340 6.33 11.77 6.60
N SER A 341 5.58 11.25 5.63
CA SER A 341 6.13 10.45 4.52
C SER A 341 7.07 11.28 3.64
N ALA A 342 6.74 12.56 3.43
CA ALA A 342 7.63 13.49 2.73
C ALA A 342 8.86 13.82 3.59
N ARG A 343 8.65 14.12 4.88
CA ARG A 343 9.73 14.44 5.82
C ARG A 343 10.76 13.32 5.89
N ILE A 344 10.33 12.07 6.08
CA ILE A 344 11.26 10.95 6.21
C ILE A 344 12.04 10.73 4.91
N ALA A 345 11.39 10.91 3.75
CA ALA A 345 12.06 10.81 2.46
C ALA A 345 13.09 11.93 2.27
N LEU A 346 12.73 13.19 2.57
CA LEU A 346 13.65 14.33 2.54
C LEU A 346 14.84 14.10 3.48
N ALA A 347 14.58 13.78 4.75
CA ALA A 347 15.62 13.57 5.76
C ALA A 347 16.54 12.40 5.38
N SER A 348 15.99 11.36 4.77
CA SER A 348 16.76 10.20 4.34
C SER A 348 17.59 10.47 3.09
N PHE A 349 17.20 11.37 2.18
CA PHE A 349 17.92 11.62 0.92
C PHE A 349 18.60 12.99 0.85
N ASP A 350 18.54 13.78 1.91
CA ASP A 350 19.24 15.04 1.99
C ASP A 350 20.75 14.88 1.73
N GLY A 351 21.31 15.77 0.90
CA GLY A 351 22.71 15.71 0.47
C GLY A 351 23.10 14.50 -0.40
N SER A 352 22.17 13.59 -0.73
CA SER A 352 22.49 12.38 -1.50
C SER A 352 22.63 12.61 -3.01
N GLY A 353 22.09 13.71 -3.53
CA GLY A 353 22.02 13.94 -4.97
C GLY A 353 20.97 13.09 -5.70
N LEU A 354 19.99 12.52 -4.98
CA LEU A 354 18.83 11.86 -5.59
C LEU A 354 18.13 12.82 -6.57
N PRO A 355 17.96 12.46 -7.87
CA PRO A 355 17.41 13.39 -8.86
C PRO A 355 15.98 13.86 -8.56
N THR A 356 15.16 13.03 -7.94
CA THR A 356 13.78 13.39 -7.54
C THR A 356 13.68 14.15 -6.23
N LEU A 357 14.78 14.38 -5.50
CA LEU A 357 14.78 15.11 -4.23
C LEU A 357 14.07 16.48 -4.31
N PRO A 358 14.25 17.30 -5.37
CA PRO A 358 13.55 18.57 -5.50
C PRO A 358 12.02 18.46 -5.64
N LEU A 359 11.50 17.28 -6.02
CA LEU A 359 10.06 17.03 -6.20
C LEU A 359 9.37 16.61 -4.89
N ILE A 360 10.13 16.05 -3.94
CA ILE A 360 9.59 15.56 -2.68
C ILE A 360 8.96 16.72 -1.91
N GLY A 361 7.69 16.54 -1.51
CA GLY A 361 6.92 17.52 -0.76
C GLY A 361 6.28 18.64 -1.57
N LYS A 362 6.51 18.74 -2.90
CA LYS A 362 6.10 19.92 -3.69
C LYS A 362 4.66 19.93 -4.22
N ASN A 363 3.97 18.80 -4.15
CA ASN A 363 2.55 18.68 -4.52
C ASN A 363 1.69 18.43 -3.27
N LEU A 364 1.88 19.24 -2.22
CA LEU A 364 1.05 19.15 -1.02
C LEU A 364 -0.33 19.73 -1.31
N ILE A 365 -1.36 18.89 -1.21
CA ILE A 365 -2.76 19.24 -1.49
C ILE A 365 -3.59 18.90 -0.25
N ALA A 366 -4.62 19.68 0.07
CA ALA A 366 -5.65 19.32 1.05
C ALA A 366 -7.05 19.57 0.46
N HIS A 367 -8.09 19.40 1.27
CA HIS A 367 -9.44 19.82 0.90
C HIS A 367 -9.78 21.20 1.49
N LEU A 368 -10.46 22.01 0.68
CA LEU A 368 -11.25 23.14 1.13
C LEU A 368 -12.44 22.58 1.91
N ARG A 369 -12.74 23.13 3.10
CA ARG A 369 -13.82 22.60 3.94
C ARG A 369 -14.72 23.70 4.49
N SER A 370 -16.02 23.50 4.28
CA SER A 370 -17.08 24.35 4.81
C SER A 370 -18.08 23.52 5.60
N ASN A 371 -18.46 23.97 6.79
CA ASN A 371 -19.49 23.30 7.59
C ASN A 371 -20.67 24.23 7.84
N LEU A 372 -21.88 23.71 7.65
CA LEU A 372 -23.14 24.35 8.01
C LEU A 372 -23.91 23.43 8.95
N VAL A 373 -24.33 23.95 10.09
CA VAL A 373 -25.21 23.25 11.02
C VAL A 373 -26.46 24.09 11.24
N ILE A 374 -27.63 23.48 11.07
CA ILE A 374 -28.92 24.14 11.27
C ILE A 374 -29.88 23.22 12.04
N ARG A 375 -30.82 23.81 12.76
CA ARG A 375 -31.90 23.10 13.46
C ARG A 375 -33.24 23.59 12.93
N VAL A 376 -34.08 22.66 12.51
CA VAL A 376 -35.27 22.94 11.70
C VAL A 376 -36.49 22.31 12.37
N PRO A 377 -37.61 23.04 12.52
CA PRO A 377 -38.86 22.45 12.98
C PRO A 377 -39.31 21.32 12.05
N ARG A 378 -39.67 20.15 12.57
CA ARG A 378 -40.16 19.01 11.74
C ARG A 378 -41.35 19.40 10.87
N THR A 379 -42.24 20.25 11.41
CA THR A 379 -43.41 20.78 10.70
C THR A 379 -43.05 21.66 9.50
N ALA A 380 -41.82 22.16 9.42
CA ALA A 380 -41.32 22.89 8.27
C ALA A 380 -40.81 21.97 7.15
N ILE A 381 -40.68 20.66 7.37
CA ILE A 381 -40.16 19.70 6.39
C ILE A 381 -41.34 18.89 5.81
N PRO A 382 -41.77 19.15 4.56
CA PRO A 382 -42.95 18.51 3.99
C PRO A 382 -42.83 16.99 3.92
N GLY A 383 -43.88 16.28 4.36
CA GLY A 383 -43.93 14.82 4.33
C GLY A 383 -43.38 14.12 5.58
N LEU A 384 -42.81 14.86 6.54
CA LEU A 384 -42.53 14.30 7.86
C LEU A 384 -43.75 14.33 8.77
N SER A 385 -43.87 13.32 9.60
CA SER A 385 -44.79 13.31 10.74
C SER A 385 -44.42 14.46 11.71
N PRO A 386 -45.42 15.20 12.25
CA PRO A 386 -45.17 16.36 13.09
C PRO A 386 -44.34 16.06 14.35
N THR A 387 -44.46 14.84 14.87
CA THR A 387 -43.67 14.32 15.99
C THR A 387 -43.20 12.91 15.71
N THR A 388 -42.05 12.53 16.28
CA THR A 388 -41.53 11.16 16.25
C THR A 388 -40.72 10.89 17.51
N ASN A 389 -41.01 9.80 18.22
CA ASN A 389 -40.32 9.47 19.46
C ASN A 389 -39.08 8.57 19.26
N GLU A 390 -38.95 7.94 18.10
CA GLU A 390 -37.80 7.09 17.77
C GLU A 390 -36.69 7.92 17.11
N LEU A 391 -35.44 7.61 17.41
CA LEU A 391 -34.30 8.24 16.75
C LEU A 391 -34.27 7.86 15.26
N GLN A 392 -34.19 8.87 14.41
CA GLN A 392 -34.04 8.73 12.97
C GLN A 392 -32.78 9.45 12.51
N THR A 393 -32.07 8.85 11.56
CA THR A 393 -30.87 9.43 10.95
C THR A 393 -30.97 9.41 9.43
N SER A 394 -30.34 10.39 8.78
CA SER A 394 -30.17 10.44 7.33
C SER A 394 -28.72 10.76 6.99
N ALA A 395 -28.18 10.14 5.94
CA ALA A 395 -26.98 10.64 5.28
C ALA A 395 -27.18 10.67 3.76
N LEU A 396 -26.80 11.77 3.12
CA LEU A 396 -26.94 11.97 1.68
C LEU A 396 -25.65 12.57 1.12
N PHE A 397 -25.41 12.34 -0.17
CA PHE A 397 -24.21 12.75 -0.87
C PHE A 397 -24.56 13.47 -2.17
N VAL A 398 -23.91 14.60 -2.44
CA VAL A 398 -24.11 15.40 -3.66
C VAL A 398 -22.77 15.77 -4.25
N LYS A 399 -22.57 15.57 -5.55
CA LYS A 399 -21.38 16.04 -6.27
C LYS A 399 -21.65 17.34 -7.02
N GLY A 400 -20.65 18.21 -7.03
CA GLY A 400 -20.65 19.47 -7.75
C GLY A 400 -19.40 19.67 -8.61
N ARG A 401 -19.57 20.48 -9.65
CA ARG A 401 -18.54 20.87 -10.61
C ARG A 401 -18.77 22.32 -10.98
N ALA A 402 -17.91 23.20 -10.49
CA ALA A 402 -17.98 24.64 -10.76
C ALA A 402 -17.21 24.97 -12.05
N THR A 403 -17.82 25.78 -12.90
CA THR A 403 -17.23 26.25 -14.16
C THR A 403 -17.40 27.76 -14.30
N ARG A 404 -16.43 28.42 -14.96
CA ARG A 404 -16.55 29.82 -15.38
C ARG A 404 -17.51 29.92 -16.57
N GLN A 405 -18.00 31.12 -16.84
CA GLN A 405 -18.93 31.37 -17.95
C GLN A 405 -18.37 30.98 -19.33
N ASN A 406 -17.05 31.01 -19.50
CA ASN A 406 -16.37 30.60 -20.73
C ASN A 406 -16.18 29.07 -20.84
N GLY A 407 -16.65 28.29 -19.86
CA GLY A 407 -16.52 26.84 -19.82
C GLY A 407 -15.28 26.33 -19.06
N ASP A 408 -14.38 27.21 -18.61
CA ASP A 408 -13.20 26.78 -17.86
C ASP A 408 -13.60 26.15 -16.52
N LEU A 409 -13.08 24.96 -16.25
CA LEU A 409 -13.31 24.29 -14.99
C LEU A 409 -12.68 25.10 -13.84
N ILE A 410 -13.46 25.43 -12.82
CA ILE A 410 -12.94 25.97 -11.56
C ILE A 410 -12.49 24.81 -10.67
N GLY A 411 -13.33 23.78 -10.51
CA GLY A 411 -12.97 22.56 -9.78
C GLY A 411 -14.21 21.75 -9.38
N ARG A 412 -13.97 20.66 -8.65
CA ARG A 412 -15.02 19.77 -8.14
C ARG A 412 -15.15 19.88 -6.63
N PHE A 413 -16.37 19.69 -6.17
CA PHE A 413 -16.68 19.61 -4.75
C PHE A 413 -17.72 18.52 -4.51
N HIS A 414 -17.92 18.15 -3.26
CA HIS A 414 -19.09 17.38 -2.85
C HIS A 414 -19.63 17.86 -1.51
N LEU A 415 -20.88 17.52 -1.26
CA LEU A 415 -21.58 17.80 -0.02
C LEU A 415 -21.89 16.49 0.71
N GLN A 416 -21.51 16.45 1.98
CA GLN A 416 -21.83 15.41 2.94
C GLN A 416 -22.93 15.94 3.83
N ILE A 417 -24.10 15.33 3.74
CA ILE A 417 -25.29 15.79 4.45
C ILE A 417 -25.62 14.72 5.48
N ALA A 418 -25.62 15.08 6.76
CA ALA A 418 -26.08 14.23 7.85
C ALA A 418 -27.24 14.93 8.56
N ALA A 419 -28.24 14.15 9.00
CA ALA A 419 -29.34 14.67 9.79
C ALA A 419 -29.77 13.68 10.86
N SER A 420 -30.25 14.21 11.99
CA SER A 420 -30.88 13.46 13.08
C SER A 420 -32.20 14.11 13.47
N GLY A 421 -33.18 13.29 13.82
CA GLY A 421 -34.49 13.73 14.27
C GLY A 421 -35.14 12.70 15.17
N GLY A 422 -36.12 13.13 15.97
CA GLY A 422 -36.82 12.27 16.91
C GLY A 422 -36.36 12.46 18.35
N GLY A 423 -37.19 12.03 19.31
CA GLY A 423 -36.88 12.11 20.73
C GLY A 423 -35.85 11.06 21.17
N SER A 424 -34.99 11.38 22.14
CA SER A 424 -34.18 10.37 22.82
C SER A 424 -34.99 9.78 23.98
N THR A 425 -35.44 8.54 23.86
CA THR A 425 -35.60 7.70 25.05
C THR A 425 -34.21 7.46 25.66
N VAL A 426 -34.15 6.96 26.90
CA VAL A 426 -32.89 6.55 27.54
C VAL A 426 -32.10 5.62 26.60
N GLY A 427 -30.88 6.01 26.21
CA GLY A 427 -30.02 5.26 25.27
C GLY A 427 -29.91 5.83 23.83
N GLY A 428 -30.70 6.84 23.46
CA GLY A 428 -30.65 7.44 22.12
C GLY A 428 -29.33 8.15 21.78
N GLU A 429 -28.58 8.61 22.79
CA GLU A 429 -27.28 9.24 22.62
C GLU A 429 -26.19 8.27 22.14
N ASP A 430 -26.15 7.06 22.70
CA ASP A 430 -25.23 5.99 22.30
C ASP A 430 -25.58 5.46 20.90
N GLU A 431 -26.87 5.34 20.61
CA GLU A 431 -27.35 4.94 19.30
C GLU A 431 -26.95 5.96 18.23
N LEU A 432 -27.18 7.25 18.48
CA LEU A 432 -26.78 8.32 17.56
C LEU A 432 -25.27 8.34 17.36
N TYR A 433 -24.48 8.19 18.43
CA TYR A 433 -23.02 8.19 18.35
C TYR A 433 -22.48 7.12 17.39
N ARG A 434 -23.13 5.95 17.34
CA ARG A 434 -22.77 4.85 16.43
C ARG A 434 -23.25 5.08 15.00
N LYS A 435 -24.36 5.79 14.83
CA LYS A 435 -25.02 6.00 13.54
C LYS A 435 -24.53 7.22 12.77
N ILE A 436 -23.99 8.24 13.42
CA ILE A 436 -23.53 9.41 12.68
C ILE A 436 -22.21 9.11 11.92
N PRO A 437 -22.10 9.55 10.66
CA PRO A 437 -20.84 9.47 9.93
C PRO A 437 -19.74 10.28 10.65
N ASP A 438 -19.94 11.57 10.84
CA ASP A 438 -18.90 12.45 11.36
C ASP A 438 -19.02 12.63 12.88
N ILE A 439 -18.05 12.08 13.63
CA ILE A 439 -18.02 12.19 15.09
C ILE A 439 -17.92 13.65 15.57
N ASP A 440 -17.31 14.53 14.79
CA ASP A 440 -17.17 15.95 15.12
C ASP A 440 -18.47 16.75 14.96
N PHE A 441 -19.51 16.15 14.36
CA PHE A 441 -20.88 16.67 14.37
C PHE A 441 -21.77 16.07 15.47
N TYR A 442 -21.25 15.19 16.32
CA TYR A 442 -22.05 14.49 17.34
C TYR A 442 -22.83 15.44 18.24
N ASP A 443 -22.15 16.43 18.82
CA ASP A 443 -22.75 17.37 19.76
C ASP A 443 -23.83 18.23 19.12
N GLN A 444 -23.65 18.60 17.86
CA GLN A 444 -24.61 19.39 17.10
C GLN A 444 -25.83 18.54 16.72
N LEU A 445 -25.62 17.31 16.26
CA LEU A 445 -26.70 16.40 15.84
C LEU A 445 -27.50 15.86 17.02
N ARG A 446 -26.91 15.65 18.19
CA ARG A 446 -27.67 15.22 19.39
C ARG A 446 -28.62 16.30 19.95
N SER A 447 -28.59 17.52 19.41
CA SER A 447 -29.55 18.57 19.75
C SER A 447 -30.95 18.38 19.10
N SER A 448 -31.12 17.36 18.27
CA SER A 448 -32.42 17.00 17.69
C SER A 448 -33.45 16.62 18.76
N THR A 449 -34.73 16.82 18.46
CA THR A 449 -35.84 16.43 19.34
C THR A 449 -36.96 15.77 18.54
N ASP A 450 -38.00 15.31 19.23
CA ASP A 450 -39.24 14.82 18.61
C ASP A 450 -39.91 15.83 17.67
N THR A 451 -39.64 17.12 17.87
CA THR A 451 -40.20 18.27 17.15
C THR A 451 -39.21 18.98 16.21
N HIS A 452 -37.91 18.68 16.28
CA HIS A 452 -36.87 19.36 15.49
C HIS A 452 -35.86 18.38 14.90
N VAL A 453 -35.46 18.62 13.65
CA VAL A 453 -34.37 17.93 12.96
C VAL A 453 -33.10 18.78 13.05
N ALA A 454 -31.99 18.18 13.43
CA ALA A 454 -30.67 18.78 13.30
C ALA A 454 -30.01 18.32 12.00
N PHE A 455 -29.44 19.26 11.25
CA PHE A 455 -28.71 19.00 10.02
C PHE A 455 -27.26 19.45 10.17
N ALA A 456 -26.35 18.67 9.61
CA ALA A 456 -24.97 19.04 9.35
C ALA A 456 -24.68 18.83 7.87
N ILE A 457 -24.22 19.87 7.18
CA ILE A 457 -23.79 19.83 5.79
C ILE A 457 -22.33 20.24 5.73
N ARG A 458 -21.49 19.33 5.27
CA ARG A 458 -20.06 19.56 5.02
C ARG A 458 -19.80 19.61 3.53
N GLY A 459 -19.31 20.75 3.06
CA GLY A 459 -18.74 20.91 1.74
C GLY A 459 -17.25 20.56 1.75
N LEU A 460 -16.81 19.75 0.80
CA LEU A 460 -15.40 19.46 0.53
C LEU A 460 -15.07 19.78 -0.93
N GLY A 461 -14.14 20.70 -1.14
CA GLY A 461 -13.68 21.13 -2.47
C GLY A 461 -12.23 20.75 -2.71
N GLU A 462 -11.91 20.34 -3.94
CA GLU A 462 -10.53 20.03 -4.33
C GLU A 462 -9.64 21.28 -4.27
N MET A 463 -8.41 21.15 -3.78
CA MET A 463 -7.38 22.14 -4.04
C MET A 463 -6.68 21.84 -5.36
N GLU A 464 -6.25 22.89 -6.06
CA GLU A 464 -5.45 22.77 -7.28
C GLU A 464 -4.14 22.00 -6.99
N PRO A 465 -3.79 20.99 -7.80
CA PRO A 465 -2.49 20.33 -7.69
C PRO A 465 -1.36 21.20 -8.27
N ALA A 466 -0.12 20.90 -7.92
CA ALA A 466 1.04 21.54 -8.53
C ALA A 466 1.11 21.26 -10.04
N ASP A 467 1.51 22.28 -10.81
CA ASP A 467 1.79 22.11 -12.24
C ASP A 467 3.03 21.22 -12.40
N PRO A 468 2.94 20.08 -13.11
CA PRO A 468 4.09 19.20 -13.36
C PRO A 468 5.24 19.85 -14.13
N SER A 469 5.00 20.99 -14.79
CA SER A 469 6.04 21.75 -15.49
C SER A 469 6.75 22.78 -14.58
N ASP A 470 6.16 23.15 -13.45
CA ASP A 470 6.74 24.08 -12.47
C ASP A 470 6.22 23.83 -11.06
N PHE A 471 6.77 22.81 -10.40
CA PHE A 471 6.46 22.53 -9.00
C PHE A 471 6.86 23.65 -8.04
N GLY A 472 7.85 24.47 -8.42
CA GLY A 472 8.35 25.56 -7.57
C GLY A 472 7.35 26.69 -7.41
N ALA A 473 6.46 26.88 -8.39
CA ALA A 473 5.40 27.88 -8.34
C ALA A 473 4.24 27.51 -7.40
N HIS A 474 4.05 26.23 -7.08
CA HIS A 474 2.94 25.83 -6.23
C HIS A 474 3.15 26.32 -4.78
N PRO A 475 2.18 27.00 -4.17
CA PRO A 475 2.39 27.65 -2.88
C PRO A 475 2.49 26.63 -1.73
N SER A 476 1.78 25.50 -1.83
CA SER A 476 1.71 24.49 -0.79
C SER A 476 2.80 23.43 -0.95
N ARG A 477 3.58 23.21 0.11
CA ARG A 477 4.75 22.32 0.10
C ARG A 477 5.17 21.84 1.49
N VAL A 478 5.95 20.78 1.50
CA VAL A 478 6.71 20.29 2.66
C VAL A 478 8.20 20.39 2.35
N ASP A 479 8.93 21.05 3.24
CA ASP A 479 10.40 21.19 3.21
C ASP A 479 10.99 20.68 4.54
N LEU A 480 12.32 20.66 4.66
CA LEU A 480 12.98 20.45 5.96
C LEU A 480 13.27 21.78 6.64
N ASP A 481 12.80 21.94 7.88
CA ASP A 481 13.15 23.04 8.76
C ASP A 481 14.57 22.87 9.30
N LEU A 482 15.22 23.96 9.72
CA LEU A 482 16.55 23.88 10.36
C LEU A 482 16.47 23.31 11.77
N ARG A 483 15.31 23.42 12.44
CA ARG A 483 15.08 22.84 13.75
C ARG A 483 14.89 21.34 13.66
N THR A 484 15.38 20.64 14.68
CA THR A 484 15.27 19.20 14.80
C THR A 484 14.14 18.80 15.74
N ASP A 485 13.72 17.55 15.61
CA ASP A 485 12.89 16.85 16.57
C ASP A 485 13.71 16.40 17.79
N GLU A 486 13.03 15.79 18.75
CA GLU A 486 13.59 15.21 19.97
C GLU A 486 14.64 14.12 19.71
N TYR A 487 14.72 13.59 18.49
CA TYR A 487 15.70 12.60 18.06
C TYR A 487 16.84 13.20 17.23
N GLY A 488 16.88 14.53 17.08
CA GLY A 488 17.92 15.22 16.31
C GLY A 488 17.71 15.18 14.79
N VAL A 489 16.55 14.75 14.30
CA VAL A 489 16.22 14.75 12.86
C VAL A 489 15.48 16.03 12.50
N ARG A 490 15.76 16.63 11.34
CA ARG A 490 15.09 17.86 10.91
C ARG A 490 13.57 17.68 10.82
N ARG A 491 12.82 18.62 11.38
CA ARG A 491 11.35 18.64 11.30
C ARG A 491 10.89 19.03 9.90
N ALA A 492 9.66 18.67 9.55
CA ALA A 492 9.03 19.24 8.38
C ALA A 492 8.70 20.72 8.61
N SER A 493 8.95 21.54 7.60
CA SER A 493 8.41 22.89 7.43
C SER A 493 7.26 22.82 6.44
N VAL A 494 6.05 23.10 6.90
CA VAL A 494 4.82 22.91 6.13
C VAL A 494 4.22 24.26 5.80
N THR A 495 4.05 24.52 4.50
CA THR A 495 3.28 25.65 3.99
C THR A 495 2.08 25.10 3.26
N ILE A 496 0.87 25.54 3.62
CA ILE A 496 -0.33 25.25 2.85
C ILE A 496 -1.12 26.54 2.67
N ALA A 497 -1.45 26.87 1.43
CA ALA A 497 -2.16 28.09 1.07
C ALA A 497 -3.04 27.84 -0.16
N PRO A 498 -4.26 28.40 -0.19
CA PRO A 498 -5.14 28.29 -1.34
C PRO A 498 -4.65 29.21 -2.47
N THR A 499 -4.86 28.78 -3.70
CA THR A 499 -4.77 29.61 -4.90
C THR A 499 -6.03 30.47 -5.07
N GLN A 500 -6.03 31.39 -6.05
CA GLN A 500 -7.25 32.11 -6.41
C GLN A 500 -8.36 31.16 -6.90
N ARG A 501 -7.99 30.12 -7.66
CA ARG A 501 -8.93 29.13 -8.17
C ARG A 501 -9.59 28.34 -7.04
N ASP A 502 -8.82 28.01 -6.00
CA ASP A 502 -9.34 27.39 -4.79
C ASP A 502 -10.38 28.29 -4.10
N GLY A 503 -10.10 29.59 -3.99
CA GLY A 503 -11.05 30.57 -3.44
C GLY A 503 -12.35 30.70 -4.25
N ASP A 504 -12.24 30.69 -5.58
CA ASP A 504 -13.39 30.68 -6.49
C ASP A 504 -14.25 29.41 -6.28
N LEU A 505 -13.60 28.24 -6.16
CA LEU A 505 -14.27 26.96 -5.91
C LEU A 505 -14.96 26.95 -4.53
N TRP A 506 -14.28 27.45 -3.51
CA TRP A 506 -14.80 27.51 -2.14
C TRP A 506 -16.11 28.30 -2.10
N THR A 507 -16.16 29.43 -2.82
CA THR A 507 -17.37 30.26 -2.93
C THR A 507 -18.51 29.53 -3.64
N ALA A 508 -18.23 28.87 -4.77
CA ALA A 508 -19.24 28.11 -5.51
C ALA A 508 -19.79 26.93 -4.68
N MET A 509 -18.92 26.25 -3.94
CA MET A 509 -19.30 25.19 -3.01
C MET A 509 -20.21 25.72 -1.89
N ASP A 510 -19.90 26.87 -1.30
CA ASP A 510 -20.72 27.47 -0.24
C ASP A 510 -22.11 27.88 -0.74
N ASP A 511 -22.19 28.44 -1.96
CA ASP A 511 -23.47 28.74 -2.60
C ASP A 511 -24.31 27.46 -2.78
N ALA A 512 -23.69 26.35 -3.18
CA ALA A 512 -24.36 25.06 -3.29
C ALA A 512 -24.79 24.49 -1.92
N VAL A 513 -23.96 24.63 -0.88
CA VAL A 513 -24.33 24.25 0.51
C VAL A 513 -25.59 25.00 0.95
N VAL A 514 -25.65 26.31 0.74
CA VAL A 514 -26.82 27.14 1.12
C VAL A 514 -28.06 26.73 0.33
N ALA A 515 -27.93 26.51 -0.98
CA ALA A 515 -29.05 26.10 -1.82
C ALA A 515 -29.59 24.72 -1.44
N VAL A 516 -28.72 23.75 -1.15
CA VAL A 516 -29.12 22.41 -0.69
C VAL A 516 -29.76 22.46 0.70
N ALA A 517 -29.23 23.26 1.62
CA ALA A 517 -29.85 23.49 2.92
C ALA A 517 -31.26 24.09 2.78
N ALA A 518 -31.47 25.02 1.85
CA ALA A 518 -32.78 25.63 1.60
C ALA A 518 -33.80 24.63 1.03
N ILE A 519 -33.36 23.63 0.24
CA ILE A 519 -34.21 22.51 -0.20
C ILE A 519 -34.67 21.68 1.00
N LEU A 520 -33.75 21.35 1.91
CA LEU A 520 -34.03 20.47 3.06
C LEU A 520 -34.73 21.18 4.23
N ALA A 521 -34.70 22.51 4.25
CA ALA A 521 -35.26 23.35 5.32
C ALA A 521 -36.07 24.51 4.72
N PRO A 522 -37.18 24.22 4.01
CA PRO A 522 -37.91 25.25 3.29
C PRO A 522 -38.51 26.30 4.24
N GLY A 523 -38.44 27.56 3.81
CA GLY A 523 -38.91 28.71 4.60
C GLY A 523 -38.04 29.06 5.80
N GLN A 524 -36.93 28.36 6.04
CA GLN A 524 -35.96 28.71 7.09
C GLN A 524 -34.91 29.69 6.59
N THR A 525 -34.40 30.52 7.49
CA THR A 525 -33.22 31.36 7.22
C THR A 525 -31.97 30.49 7.26
N ILE A 526 -31.26 30.38 6.13
CA ILE A 526 -30.03 29.60 6.02
C ILE A 526 -28.82 30.51 6.18
N PRO A 527 -27.98 30.33 7.21
CA PRO A 527 -26.73 31.08 7.33
C PRO A 527 -25.69 30.58 6.31
N ARG A 528 -24.71 31.42 5.99
CA ARG A 528 -23.53 31.00 5.25
C ARG A 528 -22.75 29.94 6.06
N PRO A 529 -22.18 28.91 5.41
CA PRO A 529 -21.33 27.94 6.11
C PRO A 529 -20.06 28.62 6.66
N ALA A 530 -19.48 28.03 7.70
CA ALA A 530 -18.20 28.44 8.25
C ALA A 530 -17.05 27.72 7.52
N HIS A 531 -16.00 28.47 7.17
CA HIS A 531 -14.76 27.91 6.62
C HIS A 531 -13.89 27.35 7.72
N ASP A 532 -13.43 26.12 7.54
CA ASP A 532 -12.44 25.52 8.41
C ASP A 532 -11.02 25.73 7.86
N GLY A 533 -10.04 25.81 8.76
CA GLY A 533 -8.63 25.88 8.36
C GLY A 533 -8.18 24.64 7.58
N LEU A 534 -7.30 24.83 6.59
CA LEU A 534 -6.86 23.75 5.68
C LEU A 534 -6.22 22.55 6.41
N GLY A 535 -5.59 22.76 7.57
CA GLY A 535 -4.97 21.72 8.40
C GLY A 535 -5.93 20.88 9.26
N THR A 536 -7.24 20.97 9.02
CA THR A 536 -8.26 20.34 9.88
C THR A 536 -9.01 19.18 9.23
N THR A 537 -8.82 18.96 7.93
CA THR A 537 -9.58 17.96 7.15
C THR A 537 -9.05 16.54 7.27
N HIS A 538 -7.78 16.38 7.68
CA HIS A 538 -7.05 15.10 7.64
C HIS A 538 -6.88 14.50 6.24
N HIS A 539 -7.08 15.31 5.19
CA HIS A 539 -7.07 14.89 3.79
C HIS A 539 -5.84 15.39 3.03
N GLU A 540 -4.70 15.56 3.72
CA GLU A 540 -3.46 15.96 3.05
C GLU A 540 -3.02 14.85 2.07
N THR A 541 -2.62 15.21 0.84
CA THR A 541 -2.18 14.28 -0.21
C THR A 541 -0.99 14.81 -1.04
N GLY A 542 -0.43 13.94 -1.89
CA GLY A 542 0.38 14.31 -3.06
C GLY A 542 1.87 14.62 -2.86
N THR A 543 2.37 14.63 -1.63
CA THR A 543 3.79 14.96 -1.35
C THR A 543 4.82 13.99 -1.93
N LEU A 544 4.41 12.79 -2.32
CA LEU A 544 5.23 11.74 -2.96
C LEU A 544 4.59 11.28 -4.28
N ARG A 545 3.94 12.20 -5.01
CA ARG A 545 3.10 11.90 -6.18
C ARG A 545 3.73 10.91 -7.19
N ILE A 546 2.88 10.08 -7.78
CA ILE A 546 3.24 9.19 -8.88
C ILE A 546 3.26 9.92 -10.23
N ASP A 547 4.20 9.54 -11.08
CA ASP A 547 4.25 9.83 -12.52
C ASP A 547 5.22 8.82 -13.17
N PRO A 548 4.91 8.24 -14.35
CA PRO A 548 5.87 7.40 -15.07
C PRO A 548 7.13 8.18 -15.48
N ASP A 549 7.04 9.50 -15.65
CA ASP A 549 8.20 10.36 -15.92
C ASP A 549 8.90 10.76 -14.60
N PRO A 550 10.18 10.38 -14.41
CA PRO A 550 10.93 10.69 -13.19
C PRO A 550 11.24 12.18 -13.01
N THR A 551 10.96 13.04 -14.00
CA THR A 551 11.05 14.49 -13.86
C THR A 551 9.77 15.11 -13.31
N ARG A 552 8.68 14.33 -13.27
CA ARG A 552 7.34 14.77 -12.85
C ARG A 552 6.81 14.02 -11.65
N GLY A 553 7.43 12.92 -11.23
CA GLY A 553 6.98 12.11 -10.09
C GLY A 553 8.11 11.82 -9.11
N VAL A 554 7.78 11.64 -7.84
CA VAL A 554 8.72 11.09 -6.85
C VAL A 554 8.79 9.57 -7.00
N ALA A 555 7.62 8.95 -7.22
CA ALA A 555 7.47 7.53 -7.47
C ALA A 555 6.97 7.25 -8.90
N ASP A 556 7.27 6.06 -9.40
CA ASP A 556 6.67 5.51 -10.62
C ASP A 556 5.19 5.13 -10.37
N GLU A 557 4.50 4.72 -11.43
CA GLU A 557 3.09 4.36 -11.35
C GLU A 557 2.81 3.13 -10.47
N ASP A 558 3.83 2.34 -10.10
CA ASP A 558 3.70 1.21 -9.18
C ASP A 558 3.82 1.64 -7.70
N GLY A 559 4.22 2.89 -7.46
CA GLY A 559 4.47 3.46 -6.14
C GLY A 559 5.90 3.28 -5.65
N ARG A 560 6.83 2.85 -6.52
CA ARG A 560 8.26 2.74 -6.22
C ARG A 560 8.96 4.08 -6.46
N PHE A 561 9.82 4.50 -5.55
CA PHE A 561 10.62 5.71 -5.74
C PHE A 561 11.53 5.57 -6.97
N HIS A 562 11.49 6.57 -7.86
CA HIS A 562 12.43 6.65 -8.98
C HIS A 562 13.87 6.65 -8.48
N TYR A 563 14.77 6.06 -9.27
CA TYR A 563 16.20 5.92 -8.94
C TYR A 563 16.50 5.09 -7.67
N THR A 564 15.51 4.36 -7.15
CA THR A 564 15.70 3.38 -6.07
C THR A 564 15.37 1.97 -6.54
N GLU A 565 15.98 0.96 -5.91
CA GLU A 565 15.73 -0.43 -6.28
C GLU A 565 14.59 -1.07 -5.48
N ASN A 566 14.37 -0.61 -4.24
CA ASN A 566 13.57 -1.33 -3.24
C ASN A 566 12.79 -0.43 -2.26
N LEU A 567 12.57 0.85 -2.60
CA LEU A 567 11.79 1.79 -1.77
C LEU A 567 10.45 2.13 -2.43
N TYR A 568 9.38 2.00 -1.66
CA TYR A 568 8.01 2.28 -2.10
C TYR A 568 7.33 3.24 -1.12
N ALA A 569 6.21 3.83 -1.54
CA ALA A 569 5.27 4.50 -0.65
C ALA A 569 3.87 3.90 -0.77
N ALA A 570 3.02 4.15 0.22
CA ALA A 570 1.62 3.76 0.20
C ALA A 570 0.73 4.87 0.77
N GLY A 571 -0.49 4.95 0.24
CA GLY A 571 -1.51 5.89 0.67
C GLY A 571 -1.51 7.23 -0.08
N PRO A 572 -2.23 8.24 0.45
CA PRO A 572 -2.56 9.47 -0.27
C PRO A 572 -1.36 10.37 -0.61
N ALA A 573 -0.18 10.13 -0.02
CA ALA A 573 1.04 10.81 -0.43
C ALA A 573 1.34 10.62 -1.93
N LEU A 574 0.88 9.51 -2.52
CA LEU A 574 1.10 9.17 -3.92
C LEU A 574 0.18 9.90 -4.91
N PHE A 575 -0.84 10.63 -4.46
CA PHE A 575 -1.88 11.15 -5.36
C PHE A 575 -1.35 12.31 -6.24
N PRO A 576 -1.50 12.24 -7.58
CA PRO A 576 -1.24 13.40 -8.44
C PRO A 576 -2.23 14.55 -8.21
N SER A 577 -3.51 14.22 -8.02
CA SER A 577 -4.61 15.13 -7.67
C SER A 577 -5.49 14.48 -6.61
N ILE A 578 -6.17 15.31 -5.80
CA ILE A 578 -7.03 14.81 -4.72
C ILE A 578 -8.48 14.53 -5.18
N GLY A 579 -9.00 15.30 -6.15
CA GLY A 579 -10.44 15.32 -6.48
C GLY A 579 -11.27 15.92 -5.33
N SER A 580 -12.60 15.89 -5.41
CA SER A 580 -13.42 16.20 -4.22
C SER A 580 -13.50 15.06 -3.17
N PRO A 581 -13.54 13.76 -3.56
CA PRO A 581 -13.73 12.63 -2.66
C PRO A 581 -12.73 12.52 -1.51
N ASN A 582 -13.21 12.08 -0.35
CA ASN A 582 -12.33 11.67 0.76
C ASN A 582 -11.30 10.63 0.28
N PRO A 583 -10.02 10.75 0.66
CA PRO A 583 -8.95 9.95 0.09
C PRO A 583 -8.91 8.50 0.60
N MET A 584 -9.80 8.10 1.52
CA MET A 584 -9.75 6.78 2.16
C MET A 584 -9.93 5.65 1.15
N LEU A 585 -11.06 5.62 0.40
CA LEU A 585 -11.33 4.54 -0.54
C LEU A 585 -10.23 4.43 -1.60
N THR A 586 -9.85 5.56 -2.21
CA THR A 586 -8.78 5.61 -3.21
C THR A 586 -7.43 5.21 -2.62
N GLY A 587 -7.12 5.62 -1.38
CA GLY A 587 -5.87 5.27 -0.73
C GLY A 587 -5.77 3.78 -0.40
N ILE A 588 -6.88 3.14 0.02
CA ILE A 588 -6.94 1.68 0.19
C ILE A 588 -6.79 0.98 -1.17
N ALA A 589 -7.50 1.44 -2.20
CA ALA A 589 -7.41 0.87 -3.55
C ALA A 589 -5.99 0.94 -4.12
N LEU A 590 -5.32 2.09 -3.99
CA LEU A 590 -3.94 2.27 -4.42
C LEU A 590 -2.97 1.40 -3.59
N SER A 591 -3.18 1.29 -2.28
CA SER A 591 -2.37 0.42 -1.42
C SER A 591 -2.48 -1.06 -1.81
N ARG A 592 -3.68 -1.54 -2.17
CA ARG A 592 -3.90 -2.89 -2.70
C ARG A 592 -3.20 -3.10 -4.03
N ARG A 593 -3.31 -2.11 -4.94
CA ARG A 593 -2.63 -2.13 -6.24
C ARG A 593 -1.11 -2.21 -6.09
N THR A 594 -0.52 -1.31 -5.30
CA THR A 594 0.93 -1.32 -5.01
C THR A 594 1.35 -2.64 -4.36
N GLY A 595 0.59 -3.17 -3.40
CA GLY A 595 0.90 -4.47 -2.80
C GLY A 595 0.83 -5.64 -3.79
N ASP A 596 -0.10 -5.62 -4.74
CA ASP A 596 -0.16 -6.59 -5.83
C ASP A 596 1.07 -6.51 -6.75
N LEU A 597 1.45 -5.30 -7.17
CA LEU A 597 2.59 -5.08 -8.07
C LEU A 597 3.93 -5.38 -7.40
N ILE A 598 4.05 -5.15 -6.10
CA ILE A 598 5.20 -5.60 -5.30
C ILE A 598 5.31 -7.12 -5.33
N MET A 599 4.19 -7.83 -5.10
CA MET A 599 4.21 -9.29 -4.96
C MET A 599 4.24 -10.04 -6.30
N SER A 600 3.60 -9.47 -7.31
CA SER A 600 3.42 -10.02 -8.64
C SER A 600 3.67 -8.91 -9.67
N PRO A 601 4.94 -8.48 -9.82
CA PRO A 601 5.29 -7.46 -10.79
C PRO A 601 4.98 -7.93 -12.22
N PRO A 602 4.86 -7.00 -13.19
CA PRO A 602 4.66 -7.34 -14.58
C PRO A 602 5.71 -8.33 -15.10
N PRO A 603 5.33 -9.26 -16.01
CA PRO A 603 6.28 -10.20 -16.60
C PRO A 603 7.42 -9.45 -17.29
N PHE A 604 8.63 -9.97 -17.14
CA PHE A 604 9.82 -9.47 -17.82
C PHE A 604 9.66 -9.60 -19.34
N ALA A 605 9.73 -8.47 -20.04
CA ALA A 605 9.84 -8.43 -21.50
C ALA A 605 11.30 -8.60 -21.90
N GLY A 606 11.59 -9.65 -22.67
CA GLY A 606 12.94 -9.96 -23.14
C GLY A 606 13.53 -8.92 -24.08
N ASP A 607 14.86 -8.93 -24.20
CA ASP A 607 15.61 -8.08 -25.11
C ASP A 607 15.27 -8.41 -26.58
N PRO A 608 15.37 -7.44 -27.51
CA PRO A 608 15.14 -7.70 -28.93
C PRO A 608 15.97 -8.88 -29.46
N GLY A 609 15.27 -9.90 -29.98
CA GLY A 609 15.87 -11.12 -30.54
C GLY A 609 16.27 -12.17 -29.51
N PHE A 610 15.98 -11.95 -28.22
CA PHE A 610 16.08 -12.96 -27.17
C PHE A 610 14.73 -13.63 -26.91
N GLU A 611 14.79 -14.93 -26.60
CA GLU A 611 13.67 -15.72 -26.11
C GLU A 611 13.72 -15.75 -24.57
N VAL A 612 12.59 -15.43 -23.94
CA VAL A 612 12.47 -15.43 -22.47
C VAL A 612 12.32 -16.87 -21.96
N LEU A 613 13.18 -17.25 -21.01
CA LEU A 613 13.19 -18.56 -20.36
C LEU A 613 12.51 -18.52 -19.00
N PHE A 614 12.57 -17.37 -18.33
CA PHE A 614 11.82 -17.08 -17.13
C PHE A 614 11.41 -15.61 -17.12
N ASP A 615 10.10 -15.37 -17.17
CA ASP A 615 9.49 -14.04 -17.24
C ASP A 615 9.20 -13.45 -15.85
N GLY A 616 9.53 -14.14 -14.76
CA GLY A 616 9.20 -13.69 -13.41
C GLY A 616 7.89 -14.25 -12.84
N THR A 617 7.10 -15.02 -13.60
CA THR A 617 5.73 -15.38 -13.18
C THR A 617 5.54 -16.85 -12.84
N SER A 618 6.17 -17.78 -13.57
CA SER A 618 5.92 -19.20 -13.38
C SER A 618 7.13 -20.09 -13.70
N LEU A 619 7.12 -21.29 -13.12
CA LEU A 619 8.09 -22.35 -13.37
C LEU A 619 7.59 -23.37 -14.40
N VAL A 620 6.61 -23.01 -15.24
CA VAL A 620 5.93 -23.97 -16.12
C VAL A 620 6.92 -24.75 -16.98
N ASP A 621 7.96 -24.13 -17.53
CA ASP A 621 8.96 -24.81 -18.37
C ASP A 621 10.11 -25.45 -17.61
N TRP A 622 10.15 -25.31 -16.28
CA TRP A 622 11.27 -25.72 -15.46
C TRP A 622 10.93 -27.01 -14.69
N SER A 623 11.96 -27.73 -14.27
CA SER A 623 11.80 -28.91 -13.41
C SER A 623 12.95 -29.00 -12.44
N MET A 624 12.62 -29.37 -11.20
CA MET A 624 13.65 -29.64 -10.20
C MET A 624 14.28 -31.02 -10.46
N SER A 625 15.56 -31.15 -10.17
CA SER A 625 16.21 -32.45 -10.03
C SER A 625 15.53 -33.30 -8.96
N THR A 626 15.77 -34.60 -9.01
CA THR A 626 15.17 -35.58 -8.11
C THR A 626 16.26 -36.34 -7.40
N ILE A 627 15.99 -36.72 -6.15
CA ILE A 627 16.85 -37.63 -5.39
C ILE A 627 16.06 -38.87 -5.01
N VAL A 628 16.61 -40.03 -5.32
CA VAL A 628 16.06 -41.34 -4.96
C VAL A 628 17.15 -42.19 -4.30
N ASN A 629 16.75 -43.09 -3.41
CA ASN A 629 17.64 -44.07 -2.79
C ASN A 629 18.85 -43.47 -2.03
N GLN A 630 18.72 -42.25 -1.48
CA GLN A 630 19.75 -41.61 -0.65
C GLN A 630 19.17 -41.07 0.68
N PRO A 631 18.83 -41.95 1.65
CA PRO A 631 18.23 -41.53 2.91
C PRO A 631 19.09 -40.49 3.64
N GLY A 632 18.49 -39.38 4.07
CA GLY A 632 19.17 -38.28 4.75
C GLY A 632 19.89 -37.29 3.84
N ARG A 633 19.89 -37.53 2.52
CA ARG A 633 20.36 -36.64 1.45
C ARG A 633 19.35 -36.61 0.30
N ASP A 634 18.06 -36.69 0.63
CA ASP A 634 16.94 -36.93 -0.27
C ASP A 634 16.11 -35.67 -0.60
N ASP A 635 16.52 -34.49 -0.13
CA ASP A 635 15.91 -33.21 -0.48
C ASP A 635 16.84 -32.47 -1.47
N PRO A 636 16.48 -32.33 -2.75
CA PRO A 636 17.25 -31.53 -3.71
C PRO A 636 17.11 -30.03 -3.47
N GLY A 637 16.25 -29.59 -2.55
CA GLY A 637 15.90 -28.17 -2.40
C GLY A 637 14.79 -27.75 -3.35
N ASP A 638 14.48 -26.45 -3.35
CA ASP A 638 13.42 -25.88 -4.20
C ASP A 638 13.79 -24.51 -4.75
N PHE A 639 13.04 -24.05 -5.74
CA PHE A 639 13.03 -22.65 -6.19
C PHE A 639 11.61 -22.12 -6.10
N ARG A 640 11.48 -20.86 -5.66
CA ARG A 640 10.18 -20.20 -5.51
C ARG A 640 10.17 -18.91 -6.31
N VAL A 641 9.06 -18.65 -7.00
CA VAL A 641 8.83 -17.36 -7.66
C VAL A 641 8.46 -16.32 -6.60
N ARG A 642 9.26 -15.25 -6.49
CA ARG A 642 9.13 -14.17 -5.52
C ARG A 642 9.35 -12.83 -6.20
N ARG A 643 8.31 -12.00 -6.28
CA ARG A 643 8.44 -10.61 -6.74
C ARG A 643 9.22 -10.50 -8.07
N GLY A 644 8.91 -11.38 -9.03
CA GLY A 644 9.55 -11.43 -10.34
C GLY A 644 10.89 -12.17 -10.42
N ALA A 645 11.37 -12.78 -9.33
CA ALA A 645 12.63 -13.53 -9.27
C ALA A 645 12.42 -14.98 -8.83
N LEU A 646 13.30 -15.88 -9.26
CA LEU A 646 13.45 -17.21 -8.69
C LEU A 646 14.35 -17.12 -7.46
N GLU A 647 13.88 -17.63 -6.34
CA GLU A 647 14.62 -17.68 -5.09
C GLU A 647 14.94 -19.12 -4.73
N SER A 648 16.22 -19.43 -4.57
CA SER A 648 16.69 -20.77 -4.22
C SER A 648 16.48 -21.08 -2.74
N ARG A 649 16.19 -22.33 -2.45
CA ARG A 649 16.27 -22.93 -1.12
C ARG A 649 17.12 -24.18 -1.21
N SER A 650 18.19 -24.22 -0.43
CA SER A 650 19.03 -25.41 -0.27
C SER A 650 18.25 -26.61 0.26
N GLY A 651 18.56 -27.78 -0.27
CA GLY A 651 18.10 -29.07 0.24
C GLY A 651 19.11 -29.71 1.19
N THR A 652 19.05 -31.04 1.32
CA THR A 652 20.03 -31.86 2.05
C THR A 652 21.16 -32.37 1.14
N ASP A 653 21.05 -32.16 -0.17
CA ASP A 653 22.10 -32.40 -1.17
C ASP A 653 21.97 -31.40 -2.33
N LEU A 654 22.86 -31.52 -3.32
CA LEU A 654 22.87 -30.71 -4.53
C LEU A 654 21.52 -30.79 -5.29
N GLY A 655 20.99 -29.62 -5.63
CA GLY A 655 19.82 -29.47 -6.48
C GLY A 655 20.08 -28.72 -7.77
N LEU A 656 19.31 -29.04 -8.80
CA LEU A 656 19.36 -28.37 -10.10
C LEU A 656 17.95 -28.12 -10.62
N LEU A 657 17.56 -26.84 -10.74
CA LEU A 657 16.36 -26.45 -11.46
C LEU A 657 16.71 -26.30 -12.93
N TRP A 658 16.30 -27.25 -13.76
CA TRP A 658 16.64 -27.29 -15.18
C TRP A 658 15.46 -26.92 -16.08
N LEU A 659 15.76 -26.25 -17.18
CA LEU A 659 14.77 -25.89 -18.19
C LEU A 659 14.46 -27.11 -19.06
N ARG A 660 13.18 -27.47 -19.21
CA ARG A 660 12.76 -28.64 -20.01
C ARG A 660 12.83 -28.41 -21.52
N ARG A 661 13.00 -27.15 -21.95
CA ARG A 661 13.28 -26.80 -23.35
C ARG A 661 14.75 -27.01 -23.66
N ALA A 662 15.00 -27.66 -24.78
CA ALA A 662 16.34 -27.85 -25.33
C ALA A 662 16.98 -26.50 -25.67
N THR A 663 18.29 -26.37 -25.44
CA THR A 663 19.06 -25.22 -25.91
C THR A 663 19.28 -25.30 -27.42
N PRO A 664 19.51 -24.17 -28.10
CA PRO A 664 20.15 -24.15 -29.41
C PRO A 664 21.55 -24.78 -29.39
N GLU A 665 22.13 -25.05 -30.58
CA GLU A 665 23.50 -25.56 -30.68
C GLU A 665 24.53 -24.52 -30.18
N ARG A 666 24.28 -23.26 -30.51
CA ARG A 666 25.10 -22.11 -30.16
C ARG A 666 24.18 -21.00 -29.70
N TYR A 667 24.50 -20.37 -28.58
CA TYR A 667 23.63 -19.34 -28.02
C TYR A 667 24.36 -18.40 -27.07
N VAL A 668 23.73 -17.26 -26.82
CA VAL A 668 24.05 -16.35 -25.72
C VAL A 668 22.95 -16.48 -24.68
N LEU A 669 23.31 -16.81 -23.43
CA LEU A 669 22.42 -16.82 -22.27
C LEU A 669 22.66 -15.57 -21.43
N ARG A 670 21.60 -14.83 -21.13
CA ARG A 670 21.61 -13.68 -20.21
C ARG A 670 20.73 -13.95 -19.01
N LEU A 671 21.20 -13.57 -17.83
CA LEU A 671 20.43 -13.60 -16.58
C LEU A 671 21.04 -12.65 -15.56
N GLU A 672 20.23 -12.27 -14.58
CA GLU A 672 20.68 -11.51 -13.41
C GLU A 672 20.53 -12.35 -12.14
N TRP A 673 21.42 -12.13 -11.16
CA TRP A 673 21.42 -12.84 -9.88
C TRP A 673 21.83 -11.96 -8.68
N ILE A 674 21.37 -12.31 -7.48
CA ILE A 674 21.76 -11.68 -6.19
C ILE A 674 22.35 -12.73 -5.26
N MET A 675 23.44 -12.38 -4.57
CA MET A 675 23.87 -13.03 -3.33
C MET A 675 23.15 -12.42 -2.13
N THR A 676 22.62 -13.25 -1.25
CA THR A 676 22.08 -12.84 0.06
C THR A 676 23.09 -13.03 1.20
N ALA A 677 24.16 -13.78 0.98
CA ALA A 677 25.30 -13.86 1.90
C ALA A 677 26.60 -13.96 1.13
N SER A 678 27.71 -13.51 1.74
CA SER A 678 29.04 -13.57 1.11
C SER A 678 29.52 -15.01 0.85
N ASP A 679 28.90 -15.99 1.49
CA ASP A 679 29.22 -17.40 1.36
C ASP A 679 28.14 -18.24 0.67
N ASP A 680 27.21 -17.57 -0.03
CA ASP A 680 26.32 -18.22 -0.99
C ASP A 680 27.14 -18.96 -2.06
N ASN A 681 26.74 -20.19 -2.37
CA ASN A 681 27.37 -21.06 -3.38
C ASN A 681 26.27 -21.64 -4.28
N SER A 682 26.39 -21.36 -5.56
CA SER A 682 25.48 -21.76 -6.63
C SER A 682 26.23 -21.76 -7.97
N GLY A 683 25.51 -21.94 -9.07
CA GLY A 683 26.06 -21.86 -10.41
C GLY A 683 25.01 -22.05 -11.48
N ILE A 684 25.42 -21.77 -12.71
CA ILE A 684 24.61 -21.93 -13.92
C ILE A 684 25.19 -23.10 -14.71
N TYR A 685 24.45 -24.19 -14.75
CA TYR A 685 24.80 -25.37 -15.53
C TYR A 685 24.32 -25.25 -16.96
N PHE A 686 25.10 -25.79 -17.89
CA PHE A 686 24.75 -25.86 -19.31
C PHE A 686 25.43 -27.02 -20.02
N GLY A 687 24.88 -27.41 -21.17
CA GLY A 687 25.50 -28.40 -22.06
C GLY A 687 25.42 -29.86 -21.57
N PHE A 688 24.54 -30.15 -20.61
CA PHE A 688 24.28 -31.51 -20.11
C PHE A 688 23.07 -32.16 -20.82
N PRO A 689 23.03 -33.51 -20.92
CA PRO A 689 21.90 -34.26 -21.50
C PRO A 689 20.70 -34.28 -20.54
N ASP A 690 19.58 -34.88 -20.97
CA ASP A 690 18.37 -34.98 -20.14
C ASP A 690 18.66 -35.67 -18.79
N PRO A 691 18.50 -34.98 -17.64
CA PRO A 691 18.84 -35.53 -16.33
C PRO A 691 18.11 -36.82 -15.97
N ARG A 692 16.99 -37.12 -16.63
CA ARG A 692 16.14 -38.28 -16.35
C ARG A 692 16.67 -39.57 -16.98
N ASN A 693 17.54 -39.47 -17.98
CA ASN A 693 17.91 -40.60 -18.85
C ASN A 693 19.29 -41.19 -18.54
N GLU A 694 20.03 -40.64 -17.57
CA GLU A 694 21.41 -41.01 -17.27
C GLU A 694 21.56 -41.95 -16.05
N GLY A 695 20.44 -42.35 -15.42
CA GLY A 695 20.43 -43.37 -14.36
C GLY A 695 21.02 -42.93 -13.01
N TYR A 696 21.07 -41.62 -12.74
CA TYR A 696 21.58 -41.07 -11.47
C TYR A 696 20.52 -41.10 -10.37
N ASN A 697 20.94 -41.50 -9.16
CA ASN A 697 20.10 -41.42 -7.97
C ASN A 697 19.78 -39.96 -7.59
N ASN A 698 20.76 -39.05 -7.69
CA ASN A 698 20.51 -37.60 -7.67
C ASN A 698 20.76 -37.05 -9.08
N THR A 699 19.69 -36.67 -9.76
CA THR A 699 19.76 -36.26 -11.17
C THR A 699 20.47 -34.91 -11.37
N ALA A 700 20.72 -34.11 -10.33
CA ALA A 700 21.54 -32.90 -10.41
C ALA A 700 22.98 -33.20 -10.84
N TYR A 701 23.52 -34.37 -10.48
CA TYR A 701 24.87 -34.80 -10.85
C TYR A 701 25.02 -35.08 -12.35
N VAL A 702 23.93 -35.16 -13.11
CA VAL A 702 24.01 -35.18 -14.58
C VAL A 702 24.59 -33.87 -15.11
N GLY A 703 24.19 -32.74 -14.54
CA GLY A 703 24.80 -31.44 -14.81
C GLY A 703 26.29 -31.42 -14.44
N VAL A 704 26.63 -31.91 -13.25
CA VAL A 704 28.01 -31.99 -12.73
C VAL A 704 28.92 -32.84 -13.61
N ASN A 705 28.46 -34.02 -14.02
CA ASN A 705 29.31 -34.98 -14.70
C ASN A 705 29.34 -34.80 -16.21
N PHE A 706 28.29 -34.27 -16.83
CA PHE A 706 28.22 -34.15 -18.29
C PHE A 706 28.13 -32.72 -18.81
N GLY A 707 27.82 -31.73 -17.97
CA GLY A 707 27.71 -30.33 -18.37
C GLY A 707 28.96 -29.50 -18.06
N PHE A 708 28.78 -28.20 -18.08
CA PHE A 708 29.69 -27.20 -17.52
C PHE A 708 28.91 -26.33 -16.55
N GLU A 709 29.62 -25.71 -15.60
CA GLU A 709 29.05 -24.77 -14.65
C GLU A 709 29.80 -23.44 -14.74
N VAL A 710 29.05 -22.34 -14.88
CA VAL A 710 29.55 -21.01 -14.52
C VAL A 710 29.28 -20.80 -13.03
N GLN A 711 30.35 -20.73 -12.25
CA GLN A 711 30.27 -20.72 -10.79
C GLN A 711 29.72 -19.40 -10.23
N ILE A 712 29.03 -19.47 -9.10
CA ILE A 712 28.76 -18.35 -8.18
C ILE A 712 29.25 -18.76 -6.79
N ASP A 713 30.42 -18.30 -6.39
CA ASP A 713 31.00 -18.47 -5.05
C ASP A 713 32.17 -17.50 -4.87
N GLU A 714 32.02 -16.50 -4.01
CA GLU A 714 33.08 -15.51 -3.75
C GLU A 714 34.17 -16.02 -2.81
N LEU A 715 33.94 -17.12 -2.09
CA LEU A 715 34.93 -17.74 -1.20
C LEU A 715 35.75 -18.82 -1.92
N GLY A 716 35.27 -19.31 -3.07
CA GLY A 716 35.92 -20.37 -3.82
C GLY A 716 35.98 -21.69 -3.05
N ARG A 717 34.91 -22.08 -2.37
CA ARG A 717 34.92 -23.26 -1.51
C ARG A 717 35.13 -24.55 -2.35
N PRO A 718 35.80 -25.57 -1.76
CA PRO A 718 36.28 -25.63 -0.37
C PRO A 718 37.71 -25.11 -0.15
N ASP A 719 38.45 -24.78 -1.19
CA ASP A 719 39.91 -24.65 -1.17
C ASP A 719 40.44 -23.26 -1.54
N ASN A 720 39.54 -22.30 -1.78
CA ASN A 720 39.83 -20.93 -2.21
C ASN A 720 40.47 -20.86 -3.62
N ALA A 721 40.39 -21.93 -4.41
CA ALA A 721 40.99 -21.97 -5.73
C ALA A 721 40.21 -21.11 -6.74
N GLY A 722 40.93 -20.44 -7.66
CA GLY A 722 40.31 -19.61 -8.70
C GLY A 722 39.32 -20.35 -9.60
N ILE A 723 39.53 -21.65 -9.79
CA ILE A 723 38.65 -22.54 -10.57
C ILE A 723 37.31 -22.83 -9.87
N HIS A 724 37.13 -22.43 -8.61
CA HIS A 724 35.88 -22.55 -7.85
C HIS A 724 35.27 -21.19 -7.51
N ARG A 725 35.81 -20.09 -8.04
CA ARG A 725 35.31 -18.73 -7.79
C ARG A 725 34.28 -18.30 -8.82
N THR A 726 33.43 -17.33 -8.46
CA THR A 726 32.45 -16.71 -9.36
C THR A 726 33.04 -16.37 -10.73
N GLY A 727 32.36 -16.79 -11.79
CA GLY A 727 32.79 -16.60 -13.19
C GLY A 727 33.76 -17.67 -13.71
N ALA A 728 34.20 -18.61 -12.88
CA ALA A 728 34.95 -19.78 -13.32
C ALA A 728 34.08 -20.69 -14.18
N ILE A 729 34.73 -21.40 -15.11
CA ILE A 729 34.22 -22.68 -15.59
C ILE A 729 34.65 -23.72 -14.55
N TYR A 730 33.71 -24.13 -13.70
CA TYR A 730 34.00 -24.84 -12.45
C TYR A 730 34.90 -26.06 -12.68
N GLY A 731 36.00 -26.14 -11.94
CA GLY A 731 36.97 -27.25 -12.03
C GLY A 731 37.90 -27.22 -13.25
N PHE A 732 37.67 -26.35 -14.23
CA PHE A 732 38.48 -26.27 -15.46
C PHE A 732 39.33 -25.01 -15.53
N LYS A 733 38.72 -23.83 -15.42
CA LYS A 733 39.40 -22.55 -15.60
C LYS A 733 38.77 -21.45 -14.76
N GLY A 734 39.58 -20.84 -13.90
CA GLY A 734 39.19 -19.67 -13.12
C GLY A 734 39.07 -18.41 -14.00
N PRO A 735 38.46 -17.34 -13.47
CA PRO A 735 38.37 -16.06 -14.18
C PRO A 735 39.75 -15.48 -14.53
N ASP A 736 39.83 -14.82 -15.69
CA ASP A 736 41.00 -14.07 -16.17
C ASP A 736 41.15 -12.72 -15.47
N LEU A 737 40.08 -12.22 -14.86
CA LEU A 737 40.02 -10.96 -14.13
C LEU A 737 39.73 -11.20 -12.63
N PRO A 738 40.12 -10.28 -11.73
CA PRO A 738 39.64 -10.28 -10.36
C PRO A 738 38.11 -10.26 -10.29
N SER A 739 37.55 -10.62 -9.13
CA SER A 739 36.09 -10.60 -8.93
C SER A 739 35.52 -9.21 -9.26
N LEU A 740 34.56 -9.20 -10.18
CA LEU A 740 33.74 -8.04 -10.54
C LEU A 740 32.32 -8.15 -9.94
N THR A 741 32.14 -9.07 -8.99
CA THR A 741 30.88 -9.31 -8.32
C THR A 741 30.53 -8.10 -7.47
N ARG A 742 29.29 -7.64 -7.60
CA ARG A 742 28.73 -6.56 -6.80
C ARG A 742 28.47 -7.03 -5.37
N PRO A 743 28.42 -6.11 -4.38
CA PRO A 743 28.12 -6.43 -2.99
C PRO A 743 26.86 -7.29 -2.78
N VAL A 744 26.79 -7.96 -1.63
CA VAL A 744 25.60 -8.72 -1.20
C VAL A 744 24.36 -7.84 -1.27
N GLY A 745 23.29 -8.34 -1.89
CA GLY A 745 22.05 -7.62 -2.14
C GLY A 745 21.97 -6.95 -3.51
N GLU A 746 23.07 -6.70 -4.21
CA GLU A 746 23.06 -6.10 -5.55
C GLU A 746 22.89 -7.13 -6.67
N TRP A 747 22.17 -6.73 -7.72
CA TRP A 747 22.01 -7.55 -8.92
C TRP A 747 23.30 -7.59 -9.73
N ASN A 748 23.82 -8.78 -9.97
CA ASN A 748 24.89 -9.10 -10.91
C ASN A 748 24.31 -9.61 -12.22
N ALA A 749 24.95 -9.32 -13.34
CA ALA A 749 24.52 -9.78 -14.66
C ALA A 749 25.54 -10.75 -15.26
N TYR A 750 25.08 -11.92 -15.70
CA TYR A 750 25.86 -12.82 -16.54
C TYR A 750 25.40 -12.74 -17.99
N GLU A 751 26.38 -12.75 -18.90
CA GLU A 751 26.22 -13.08 -20.30
C GLU A 751 27.17 -14.23 -20.63
N ILE A 752 26.61 -15.39 -20.97
CA ILE A 752 27.36 -16.62 -21.23
C ILE A 752 27.17 -16.97 -22.70
N THR A 753 28.26 -16.89 -23.47
CA THR A 753 28.28 -17.29 -24.89
C THR A 753 28.78 -18.72 -24.98
N VAL A 754 27.96 -19.60 -25.53
CA VAL A 754 28.28 -21.01 -25.80
C VAL A 754 28.36 -21.18 -27.31
N ASP A 755 29.57 -21.30 -27.85
CA ASP A 755 29.85 -21.51 -29.27
C ASP A 755 30.69 -22.78 -29.47
N GLY A 756 30.01 -23.91 -29.48
CA GLY A 756 30.65 -25.23 -29.54
C GLY A 756 31.54 -25.46 -28.32
N ALA A 757 32.84 -25.69 -28.56
CA ALA A 757 33.85 -25.86 -27.50
C ALA A 757 34.32 -24.53 -26.88
N ASN A 758 33.97 -23.39 -27.48
CA ASN A 758 34.36 -22.08 -26.97
C ASN A 758 33.27 -21.53 -26.05
N ILE A 759 33.66 -21.20 -24.82
CA ILE A 759 32.78 -20.63 -23.81
C ILE A 759 33.36 -19.28 -23.38
N THR A 760 32.54 -18.25 -23.44
CA THR A 760 32.89 -16.92 -22.93
C THR A 760 31.90 -16.51 -21.85
N VAL A 761 32.42 -16.11 -20.69
CA VAL A 761 31.63 -15.59 -19.57
C VAL A 761 31.93 -14.11 -19.42
N ALA A 762 30.89 -13.29 -19.51
CA ALA A 762 30.94 -11.90 -19.10
C ALA A 762 30.13 -11.69 -17.82
N LEU A 763 30.72 -10.96 -16.86
CA LEU A 763 30.11 -10.56 -15.60
C LEU A 763 30.02 -9.04 -15.57
N ASN A 764 28.82 -8.51 -15.33
CA ASN A 764 28.56 -7.07 -15.25
C ASN A 764 29.09 -6.28 -16.47
N GLY A 765 28.96 -6.89 -17.66
CA GLY A 765 29.36 -6.30 -18.95
C GLY A 765 30.83 -6.44 -19.31
N GLN A 766 31.65 -7.10 -18.49
CA GLN A 766 33.06 -7.35 -18.75
C GLN A 766 33.32 -8.84 -18.97
N THR A 767 34.05 -9.21 -20.02
CA THR A 767 34.47 -10.60 -20.23
C THR A 767 35.46 -11.01 -19.14
N VAL A 768 35.05 -11.91 -18.26
CA VAL A 768 35.85 -12.39 -17.13
C VAL A 768 36.47 -13.76 -17.37
N ASN A 769 35.99 -14.53 -18.35
CA ASN A 769 36.56 -15.84 -18.64
C ASN A 769 36.38 -16.21 -20.11
N GLN A 770 37.47 -16.56 -20.78
CA GLN A 770 37.45 -17.22 -22.09
C GLN A 770 38.04 -18.62 -21.97
N PHE A 771 37.26 -19.63 -22.33
CA PHE A 771 37.61 -21.03 -22.17
C PHE A 771 37.37 -21.81 -23.45
N HIS A 772 38.35 -22.63 -23.84
CA HIS A 772 38.24 -23.58 -24.94
C HIS A 772 38.32 -25.00 -24.38
N PHE A 773 37.26 -25.78 -24.57
CA PHE A 773 37.20 -27.15 -24.06
C PHE A 773 37.99 -28.12 -24.96
N THR A 774 38.99 -28.79 -24.38
CA THR A 774 39.84 -29.76 -25.08
C THR A 774 39.53 -31.22 -24.74
N GLY A 775 38.42 -31.48 -24.03
CA GLY A 775 38.04 -32.81 -23.54
C GLY A 775 38.28 -33.00 -22.04
N ASP A 776 37.57 -33.96 -21.46
CA ASP A 776 37.69 -34.35 -20.05
C ASP A 776 37.88 -35.88 -19.99
N PRO A 777 39.08 -36.38 -19.63
CA PRO A 777 39.33 -37.81 -19.51
C PRO A 777 38.46 -38.50 -18.44
N GLN A 778 38.01 -37.78 -17.40
CA GLN A 778 37.15 -38.32 -16.35
C GLN A 778 35.68 -38.37 -16.78
N SER A 779 35.27 -37.50 -17.71
CA SER A 779 33.96 -37.53 -18.34
C SER A 779 34.05 -37.31 -19.85
N PRO A 780 34.33 -38.36 -20.63
CA PRO A 780 34.53 -38.25 -22.07
C PRO A 780 33.30 -37.72 -22.84
N ARG A 781 32.10 -37.81 -22.27
CA ARG A 781 30.84 -37.30 -22.84
C ARG A 781 30.52 -35.86 -22.41
N ARG A 782 31.38 -35.17 -21.67
CA ARG A 782 31.12 -33.81 -21.20
C ARG A 782 30.93 -32.83 -22.35
N GLY A 783 29.87 -32.03 -22.28
CA GLY A 783 29.48 -31.07 -23.31
C GLY A 783 29.06 -31.72 -24.64
N GLN A 784 29.12 -33.05 -24.75
CA GLN A 784 28.74 -33.77 -25.95
C GLN A 784 27.22 -34.00 -25.97
N PRO A 785 26.60 -33.95 -27.15
CA PRO A 785 25.25 -34.47 -27.31
C PRO A 785 25.26 -35.98 -27.05
N SER A 786 24.24 -36.51 -26.37
CA SER A 786 24.12 -37.96 -26.21
C SER A 786 23.76 -38.66 -27.53
N THR A 787 23.08 -37.96 -28.47
CA THR A 787 22.90 -38.28 -29.90
C THR A 787 22.50 -37.02 -30.72
N PRO A 788 22.56 -37.02 -32.08
CA PRO A 788 22.08 -35.90 -32.92
C PRO A 788 20.58 -35.56 -32.79
N GLN A 789 19.82 -36.44 -32.14
CA GLN A 789 18.40 -36.27 -31.80
C GLN A 789 18.19 -35.89 -30.32
N ASP A 790 19.26 -35.78 -29.52
CA ASP A 790 19.19 -35.53 -28.08
C ASP A 790 19.52 -34.07 -27.71
N PRO A 791 18.60 -33.40 -27.00
CA PRO A 791 18.75 -32.02 -26.58
C PRO A 791 19.77 -31.81 -25.46
N ARG A 792 20.37 -30.62 -25.42
CA ARG A 792 21.15 -30.12 -24.28
C ARG A 792 20.30 -29.16 -23.46
N PHE A 793 20.61 -29.02 -22.19
CA PHE A 793 19.82 -28.23 -21.25
C PHE A 793 20.67 -27.22 -20.48
N ILE A 794 19.97 -26.26 -19.87
CA ILE A 794 20.52 -25.36 -18.85
C ILE A 794 19.83 -25.61 -17.51
N GLY A 795 20.49 -25.26 -16.42
CA GLY A 795 19.88 -25.29 -15.10
C GLY A 795 20.55 -24.35 -14.10
N LEU A 796 19.80 -24.01 -13.05
CA LEU A 796 20.25 -23.18 -11.94
C LEU A 796 20.47 -24.09 -10.74
N GLN A 797 21.66 -24.01 -10.15
CA GLN A 797 22.01 -24.82 -9.01
C GLN A 797 21.41 -24.24 -7.73
N THR A 798 20.91 -25.10 -6.85
CA THR A 798 20.74 -24.77 -5.43
C THR A 798 21.69 -25.65 -4.64
N HIS A 799 22.59 -25.03 -3.89
CA HIS A 799 23.59 -25.72 -3.09
C HIS A 799 23.60 -25.14 -1.68
N THR A 800 24.45 -24.18 -1.34
CA THR A 800 24.40 -23.51 -0.03
C THR A 800 23.96 -22.07 -0.14
N GLY A 801 23.01 -21.67 0.70
CA GLY A 801 22.56 -20.28 0.78
C GLY A 801 21.28 -20.00 0.00
N ARG A 802 20.98 -18.71 -0.22
CA ARG A 802 19.72 -18.25 -0.83
C ARG A 802 20.06 -17.27 -1.94
N LEU A 803 20.09 -17.72 -3.18
CA LEU A 803 20.32 -16.86 -4.34
C LEU A 803 19.00 -16.50 -5.00
N LEU A 804 18.96 -15.31 -5.57
CA LEU A 804 17.84 -14.88 -6.41
C LEU A 804 18.32 -14.81 -7.86
N PHE A 805 17.48 -15.22 -8.81
CA PHE A 805 17.72 -15.15 -10.25
C PHE A 805 16.55 -14.48 -10.96
N ARG A 806 16.79 -13.67 -11.98
CA ARG A 806 15.72 -13.08 -12.82
C ARG A 806 16.21 -12.79 -14.24
N ARG A 807 15.29 -12.33 -15.09
CA ARG A 807 15.57 -11.88 -16.47
C ARG A 807 16.34 -12.91 -17.29
N ILE A 808 15.91 -14.17 -17.18
CA ILE A 808 16.60 -15.30 -17.81
C ILE A 808 16.10 -15.41 -19.25
N GLN A 809 17.00 -15.26 -20.20
CA GLN A 809 16.70 -15.24 -21.62
C GLN A 809 17.88 -15.74 -22.44
N TRP A 810 17.65 -16.30 -23.62
CA TRP A 810 18.73 -16.66 -24.54
C TRP A 810 18.49 -16.17 -25.96
N LYS A 811 19.54 -16.24 -26.78
CA LYS A 811 19.45 -15.99 -28.22
C LYS A 811 20.35 -16.97 -28.95
N ALA A 812 19.83 -17.62 -29.99
CA ALA A 812 20.62 -18.49 -30.86
C ALA A 812 21.66 -17.67 -31.67
N LEU A 813 22.84 -18.25 -31.93
CA LEU A 813 23.99 -17.62 -32.60
C LEU A 813 24.21 -18.07 -34.03
#